data_AF-A0A842LJW7-F1
#
_entry.id   AF-A0A842LJW7-F1
#
_cell.length_a   1.000
_cell.length_b   1.000
_cell.length_c   1.000
_cell.angle_alpha   90.00
_cell.angle_beta   90.00
_cell.angle_gamma   90.00
#
_symmetry.space_group_name_H-M   'P 1'
#
loop_
_entity.id
_entity.type
_entity.pdbx_description
1 polymer ?
#
loop_
_entity_poly.entity_id
_entity_poly.type
_entity_poly.pdbx_seq_one_letter_code
_entity_poly.pdbx_strand_id
1 'polypeptide(L)'
;MRFIKATDEVAFYVNMTNVQTQWGGIAWATPAVVIAGRVPPSLTGTELPAAGGYKNFSLPMPAVNVSNYESIWAKVDFELVKREDTLIRAGLVMWFEDTNGKQLAEVYVPFFDDYNGIVGAQFPPIEVGSVSTTVYVNGVARNVTFTVQKAWNWNNFAFEFIPEEPIAKSSGEISIDLGAIVDKVIQEIVNDPNSNYNEEDIVWSSLAFGTYSGSQGNSFEYGWILHDARVLPQEAVKEEEISPEETPSHKLYDVTYISTLSYFYYYRYHKLMKAYEEILEENITVAENIINTTEILRKQAEENYQKAIELSYGGIRTFIYLRKAYVYIKNAKETLEGALQYPKLVQEYEKALEQAKMQKVSEKILNDVETAKSISEDYYNKALSLPAGDPNIVFYISEAYRLLNYAVKTLKDNILPTPLLEIRDVAASVEEGDVQFTWWDQWLEEPIQLSDGRTVWMQTNFWNIVGGEGEVFMRFIKQTEDFAFYVDLNNVQTQWGGIAWATPEVIIEGRAPAQWWGDKAPVGGHEYLTLPMPAAEISNYDSIWVKVKYDVAKREDTLVRFGINLWFEDPSTGAPIGELYVPFFDDFGGIVGDRTEVGEVTSTVIINGEMKNMKFTIQRAISGGGWGVLLFMPEEQLPQSGEVIIDIKPMMDKVVEQMRDFFGMPLENQQWTSISVGSYSGSEGTAFNYGWIIYEAKILSPSEAPQVIKTVVTETVTITKTKTETKTETKTETITETKTETKTETVTQTVTETQGICGPVAFLGLALIPLVLRRKK
;
A
#
# COMPACT_ATOMS: atom_id res chain seq x y z
N MET A 1 -1.24 12.52 11.49
CA MET A 1 -0.55 13.48 12.38
C MET A 1 -0.51 12.91 13.79
N ARG A 2 0.59 13.07 14.53
CA ARG A 2 0.77 12.54 15.89
C ARG A 2 1.53 13.54 16.75
N PHE A 3 1.00 13.86 17.93
CA PHE A 3 1.74 14.57 18.97
C PHE A 3 2.61 13.58 19.77
N ILE A 4 3.90 13.88 19.91
CA ILE A 4 4.91 13.07 20.58
C ILE A 4 5.22 13.71 21.93
N LYS A 5 4.43 13.35 22.94
CA LYS A 5 4.53 13.91 24.29
C LYS A 5 5.92 13.81 24.95
N ALA A 6 6.75 12.85 24.55
CA ALA A 6 8.07 12.67 25.15
C ALA A 6 9.07 13.78 24.78
N THR A 7 8.86 14.41 23.63
CA THR A 7 9.76 15.43 23.05
C THR A 7 9.02 16.74 22.77
N ASP A 8 7.72 16.80 23.04
CA ASP A 8 6.81 17.90 22.70
C ASP A 8 6.78 18.23 21.20
N GLU A 9 7.04 17.24 20.35
CA GLU A 9 7.06 17.37 18.89
C GLU A 9 5.73 16.99 18.25
N VAL A 10 5.48 17.49 17.04
CA VAL A 10 4.38 17.01 16.18
C VAL A 10 4.95 16.39 14.92
N ALA A 11 4.61 15.13 14.65
CA ALA A 11 4.97 14.45 13.42
C ALA A 11 3.78 14.29 12.49
N PHE A 12 4.02 14.49 11.20
CA PHE A 12 3.08 14.26 10.12
C PHE A 12 3.75 13.43 9.03
N TYR A 13 3.03 12.46 8.49
CA TYR A 13 3.44 11.69 7.32
C TYR A 13 2.18 11.33 6.54
N VAL A 14 2.30 11.40 5.22
CA VAL A 14 1.25 11.03 4.27
C VAL A 14 1.88 10.39 3.05
N ASN A 15 1.25 9.31 2.58
CA ASN A 15 1.56 8.65 1.33
C ASN A 15 0.22 8.29 0.69
N MET A 16 -0.16 9.03 -0.34
CA MET A 16 -1.41 8.83 -1.06
C MET A 16 -1.15 8.60 -2.53
N THR A 17 -1.78 7.57 -3.09
CA THR A 17 -1.78 7.23 -4.51
C THR A 17 -3.19 7.32 -5.06
N ASN A 18 -3.33 7.46 -6.39
CA ASN A 18 -4.62 7.58 -7.08
C ASN A 18 -5.54 8.68 -6.53
N VAL A 19 -4.96 9.80 -6.11
CA VAL A 19 -5.70 10.93 -5.55
C VAL A 19 -6.62 11.53 -6.60
N GLN A 20 -7.92 11.48 -6.33
CA GLN A 20 -8.94 12.19 -7.11
C GLN A 20 -9.30 13.48 -6.39
N THR A 21 -9.23 14.61 -7.08
CA THR A 21 -9.68 15.89 -6.53
C THR A 21 -11.06 16.21 -7.05
N GLN A 22 -11.90 16.74 -6.18
CA GLN A 22 -13.24 17.19 -6.53
C GLN A 22 -13.24 18.27 -7.64
N TRP A 23 -12.13 19.01 -7.77
CA TRP A 23 -12.03 20.20 -8.62
C TRP A 23 -10.89 20.18 -9.64
N GLY A 24 -10.20 19.04 -9.83
CA GLY A 24 -9.13 18.90 -10.83
C GLY A 24 -7.86 19.72 -10.58
N GLY A 25 -7.68 20.29 -9.38
CA GLY A 25 -6.51 21.10 -9.02
C GLY A 25 -5.27 20.26 -8.67
N ILE A 26 -4.08 20.88 -8.70
CA ILE A 26 -2.80 20.26 -8.33
C ILE A 26 -2.47 20.33 -6.83
N ALA A 27 -3.28 21.04 -6.03
CA ALA A 27 -3.10 21.19 -4.59
C ALA A 27 -4.32 20.67 -3.81
N TRP A 28 -4.06 19.86 -2.79
CA TRP A 28 -5.01 18.84 -2.32
C TRP A 28 -5.25 18.86 -0.81
N ALA A 29 -4.27 19.23 0.01
CA ALA A 29 -4.40 19.21 1.47
C ALA A 29 -3.49 20.20 2.19
N THR A 30 -4.00 20.74 3.31
CA THR A 30 -3.28 21.66 4.22
C THR A 30 -3.25 21.12 5.66
N PRO A 31 -2.47 20.08 5.98
CA PRO A 31 -2.24 19.73 7.38
C PRO A 31 -1.53 20.88 8.09
N ALA A 32 -2.08 21.31 9.22
CA ALA A 32 -1.59 22.44 9.99
C ALA A 32 -1.67 22.21 11.50
N VAL A 33 -0.78 22.87 12.24
CA VAL A 33 -0.73 22.93 13.71
C VAL A 33 -0.95 24.37 14.13
N VAL A 34 -2.09 24.65 14.77
CA VAL A 34 -2.41 26.00 15.27
C VAL A 34 -1.56 26.30 16.50
N ILE A 35 -0.80 27.40 16.41
CA ILE A 35 0.16 27.86 17.43
C ILE A 35 -0.50 28.89 18.34
N ALA A 36 -1.32 29.77 17.77
CA ALA A 36 -2.11 30.76 18.49
C ALA A 36 -3.49 30.94 17.85
N GLY A 37 -4.53 31.07 18.67
CA GLY A 37 -5.89 31.33 18.22
C GLY A 37 -6.64 30.07 17.78
N ARG A 38 -7.63 30.24 16.90
CA ARG A 38 -8.49 29.14 16.43
C ARG A 38 -8.81 29.28 14.95
N VAL A 39 -9.02 28.14 14.28
CA VAL A 39 -9.54 28.11 12.92
C VAL A 39 -10.94 28.76 12.89
N PRO A 40 -11.29 29.57 11.86
CA PRO A 40 -12.60 30.18 11.75
C PRO A 40 -13.76 29.17 11.85
N PRO A 41 -14.84 29.45 12.61
CA PRO A 41 -15.99 28.56 12.77
C PRO A 41 -16.69 28.25 11.45
N SER A 42 -16.63 29.15 10.46
CA SER A 42 -17.19 28.91 9.13
C SER A 42 -16.50 27.77 8.37
N LEU A 43 -15.27 27.40 8.73
CA LEU A 43 -14.54 26.27 8.13
C LEU A 43 -14.79 24.96 8.86
N THR A 44 -15.02 25.01 10.17
CA THR A 44 -15.14 23.83 11.03
C THR A 44 -16.58 23.46 11.35
N GLY A 45 -17.54 24.35 11.05
CA GLY A 45 -18.96 24.21 11.39
C GLY A 45 -19.27 24.44 12.88
N THR A 46 -18.27 24.46 13.74
CA THR A 46 -18.36 24.72 15.19
C THR A 46 -17.15 25.51 15.68
N GLU A 47 -17.32 26.28 16.75
CA GLU A 47 -16.20 27.00 17.35
C GLU A 47 -15.24 26.03 18.06
N LEU A 48 -13.99 26.00 17.58
CA LEU A 48 -12.92 25.21 18.20
C LEU A 48 -12.26 26.00 19.35
N PRO A 49 -11.71 25.32 20.38
CA PRO A 49 -10.95 25.98 21.43
C PRO A 49 -9.72 26.69 20.84
N ALA A 50 -9.39 27.87 21.38
CA ALA A 50 -8.18 28.58 21.00
C ALA A 50 -6.92 27.89 21.54
N ALA A 51 -5.91 27.73 20.68
CA ALA A 51 -4.55 27.35 21.04
C ALA A 51 -3.74 28.58 21.49
N GLY A 52 -2.70 28.37 22.28
CA GLY A 52 -1.79 29.42 22.75
C GLY A 52 -1.65 29.45 24.28
N GLY A 53 -1.68 30.66 24.85
CA GLY A 53 -1.36 30.92 26.27
C GLY A 53 -0.18 31.88 26.48
N TYR A 54 0.16 32.67 25.46
CA TYR A 54 1.25 33.65 25.56
C TYR A 54 0.79 34.87 26.35
N LYS A 55 1.59 35.28 27.34
CA LYS A 55 1.22 36.34 28.31
C LYS A 55 0.87 37.67 27.65
N ASN A 56 1.50 38.00 26.53
CA ASN A 56 1.40 39.30 25.87
C ASN A 56 0.84 39.21 24.44
N PHE A 57 0.43 38.03 23.97
CA PHE A 57 -0.11 37.84 22.62
C PHE A 57 -1.22 36.79 22.66
N SER A 58 -2.39 37.14 22.13
CA SER A 58 -3.51 36.20 22.04
C SER A 58 -4.27 36.46 20.75
N LEU A 59 -4.72 35.37 20.14
CA LEU A 59 -5.68 35.38 19.04
C LEU A 59 -6.95 34.65 19.51
N PRO A 60 -8.15 35.00 19.00
CA PRO A 60 -8.41 36.02 17.98
C PRO A 60 -8.12 37.46 18.44
N MET A 61 -7.68 38.33 17.53
CA MET A 61 -7.36 39.74 17.81
C MET A 61 -7.99 40.67 16.76
N PRO A 62 -8.73 41.72 17.15
CA PRO A 62 -9.21 42.73 16.20
C PRO A 62 -8.05 43.40 15.45
N ALA A 63 -8.20 43.63 14.14
CA ALA A 63 -7.14 44.19 13.30
C ALA A 63 -6.65 45.55 13.80
N VAL A 64 -7.55 46.41 14.30
CA VAL A 64 -7.22 47.71 14.93
C VAL A 64 -6.25 47.62 16.11
N ASN A 65 -6.07 46.43 16.70
CA ASN A 65 -5.15 46.20 17.80
C ASN A 65 -3.79 45.67 17.37
N VAL A 66 -3.61 45.28 16.09
CA VAL A 66 -2.32 44.79 15.57
C VAL A 66 -1.26 45.89 15.69
N SER A 67 -1.63 47.14 15.40
CA SER A 67 -0.72 48.30 15.52
C SER A 67 -0.27 48.61 16.96
N ASN A 68 -0.85 47.98 17.98
CA ASN A 68 -0.37 48.09 19.36
C ASN A 68 0.91 47.28 19.60
N TYR A 69 1.30 46.43 18.66
CA TYR A 69 2.51 45.63 18.70
C TYR A 69 3.58 46.27 17.82
N GLU A 70 4.75 46.54 18.41
CA GLU A 70 5.91 47.03 17.65
C GLU A 70 6.47 45.96 16.70
N SER A 71 6.37 44.68 17.10
CA SER A 71 6.77 43.51 16.33
C SER A 71 6.01 42.29 16.82
N ILE A 72 5.74 41.33 15.93
CA ILE A 72 5.03 40.09 16.24
C ILE A 72 5.84 38.91 15.71
N TRP A 73 6.67 38.33 16.58
CA TRP A 73 7.60 37.29 16.18
C TRP A 73 7.02 35.89 16.30
N ALA A 74 7.03 35.13 15.21
CA ALA A 74 6.72 33.71 15.20
C ALA A 74 7.99 32.89 14.95
N LYS A 75 8.21 31.85 15.77
CA LYS A 75 9.29 30.89 15.63
C LYS A 75 8.74 29.52 15.23
N VAL A 76 9.39 28.88 14.27
CA VAL A 76 9.14 27.51 13.82
C VAL A 76 10.47 26.80 13.64
N ASP A 77 10.61 25.59 14.17
CA ASP A 77 11.71 24.66 13.90
C ASP A 77 11.14 23.34 13.39
N PHE A 78 11.53 22.95 12.17
CA PHE A 78 10.94 21.80 11.51
C PHE A 78 11.90 21.05 10.59
N GLU A 79 11.60 19.77 10.38
CA GLU A 79 12.20 18.92 9.35
C GLU A 79 11.13 18.49 8.36
N LEU A 80 11.44 18.50 7.07
CA LEU A 80 10.55 18.02 6.02
C LEU A 80 11.31 17.14 5.02
N VAL A 81 10.68 16.04 4.64
CA VAL A 81 11.13 15.14 3.56
C VAL A 81 9.95 14.92 2.62
N LYS A 82 10.21 14.99 1.31
CA LYS A 82 9.21 14.75 0.27
C LYS A 82 9.79 13.93 -0.87
N ARG A 83 8.93 13.26 -1.62
CA ARG A 83 9.29 12.72 -2.94
C ARG A 83 9.51 13.86 -3.95
N GLU A 84 10.23 13.54 -5.02
CA GLU A 84 10.60 14.48 -6.08
C GLU A 84 9.39 15.00 -6.86
N ASP A 85 8.37 14.17 -7.04
CA ASP A 85 7.10 14.49 -7.71
C ASP A 85 6.06 15.20 -6.81
N THR A 86 6.33 15.26 -5.50
CA THR A 86 5.46 15.95 -4.53
C THR A 86 5.72 17.46 -4.55
N LEU A 87 4.66 18.26 -4.69
CA LEU A 87 4.70 19.72 -4.56
C LEU A 87 4.28 20.12 -3.14
N ILE A 88 5.10 20.94 -2.50
CA ILE A 88 4.87 21.41 -1.13
C ILE A 88 5.20 22.89 -1.01
N ARG A 89 4.38 23.54 -0.19
CA ARG A 89 4.63 24.85 0.38
C ARG A 89 4.58 24.74 1.89
N ALA A 90 5.73 24.74 2.54
CA ALA A 90 5.81 24.73 3.99
C ALA A 90 5.99 26.15 4.51
N GLY A 91 5.23 26.54 5.54
CA GLY A 91 5.31 27.90 6.06
C GLY A 91 4.32 28.18 7.19
N LEU A 92 4.14 29.46 7.46
CA LEU A 92 3.09 29.92 8.35
C LEU A 92 1.78 30.09 7.59
N VAL A 93 0.69 29.70 8.23
CA VAL A 93 -0.68 29.87 7.73
C VAL A 93 -1.44 30.73 8.73
N MET A 94 -2.12 31.76 8.24
CA MET A 94 -2.95 32.64 9.05
C MET A 94 -4.35 32.73 8.47
N TRP A 95 -5.34 32.89 9.35
CA TRP A 95 -6.71 33.14 8.93
C TRP A 95 -7.22 34.45 9.53
N PHE A 96 -8.04 35.13 8.74
CA PHE A 96 -8.77 36.31 9.16
C PHE A 96 -10.26 36.02 9.04
N GLU A 97 -11.04 36.50 9.99
CA GLU A 97 -12.49 36.37 10.04
C GLU A 97 -13.15 37.73 10.27
N ASP A 98 -14.44 37.84 9.99
CA ASP A 98 -15.23 38.99 10.38
C ASP A 98 -15.63 38.88 11.86
N THR A 99 -16.24 39.94 12.40
CA THR A 99 -16.74 39.95 13.78
C THR A 99 -17.81 38.89 14.09
N ASN A 100 -18.35 38.20 13.08
CA ASN A 100 -19.30 37.09 13.22
C ASN A 100 -18.63 35.71 13.08
N GLY A 101 -17.30 35.64 12.93
CA GLY A 101 -16.55 34.39 12.76
C GLY A 101 -16.63 33.80 11.34
N LYS A 102 -17.05 34.58 10.34
CA LYS A 102 -16.99 34.17 8.93
C LYS A 102 -15.60 34.44 8.39
N GLN A 103 -14.97 33.45 7.79
CA GLN A 103 -13.66 33.60 7.14
C GLN A 103 -13.67 34.74 6.09
N LEU A 104 -12.70 35.63 6.21
CA LEU A 104 -12.41 36.71 5.28
C LEU A 104 -11.18 36.43 4.44
N ALA A 105 -10.12 35.87 5.04
CA ALA A 105 -8.89 35.58 4.33
C ALA A 105 -8.19 34.33 4.84
N GLU A 106 -7.45 33.69 3.94
CA GLU A 106 -6.43 32.69 4.23
C GLU A 106 -5.09 33.21 3.68
N VAL A 107 -4.05 33.16 4.50
CA VAL A 107 -2.76 33.78 4.21
C VAL A 107 -1.65 32.76 4.35
N TYR A 108 -0.83 32.64 3.31
CA TYR A 108 0.32 31.76 3.27
C TYR A 108 1.61 32.59 3.28
N VAL A 109 2.50 32.29 4.23
CA VAL A 109 3.87 32.82 4.30
C VAL A 109 4.85 31.66 4.14
N PRO A 110 5.11 31.22 2.89
CA PRO A 110 6.01 30.12 2.61
C PRO A 110 7.46 30.38 3.01
N PHE A 111 8.08 29.37 3.58
CA PHE A 111 9.54 29.30 3.73
C PHE A 111 10.20 28.85 2.42
N PHE A 112 9.49 28.03 1.65
CA PHE A 112 9.71 27.73 0.25
C PHE A 112 8.38 27.36 -0.39
N ASP A 113 8.30 27.51 -1.71
CA ASP A 113 7.07 27.26 -2.45
C ASP A 113 7.38 26.56 -3.77
N ASP A 114 6.95 25.30 -3.91
CA ASP A 114 7.06 24.56 -5.17
C ASP A 114 6.04 25.00 -6.22
N TYR A 115 5.01 25.76 -5.83
CA TYR A 115 3.92 26.19 -6.72
C TYR A 115 4.20 27.52 -7.42
N ASN A 116 5.13 28.32 -6.89
CA ASN A 116 5.47 29.66 -7.36
C ASN A 116 4.26 30.62 -7.38
N GLY A 117 3.49 30.63 -6.29
CA GLY A 117 2.32 31.49 -6.08
C GLY A 117 0.99 30.77 -5.98
N ILE A 118 -0.10 31.54 -5.95
CA ILE A 118 -1.44 30.99 -5.65
C ILE A 118 -1.89 30.10 -6.80
N VAL A 119 -2.22 28.84 -6.48
CA VAL A 119 -2.76 27.85 -7.44
C VAL A 119 -4.18 27.45 -7.06
N GLY A 120 -4.99 27.11 -8.08
CA GLY A 120 -6.34 26.56 -7.86
C GLY A 120 -7.39 27.55 -7.34
N ALA A 121 -7.08 28.84 -7.26
CA ALA A 121 -8.07 29.87 -6.89
C ALA A 121 -9.13 30.07 -7.98
N GLN A 122 -10.35 30.44 -7.58
CA GLN A 122 -11.46 30.72 -8.50
C GLN A 122 -11.13 31.86 -9.49
N PHE A 123 -10.43 32.89 -9.01
CA PHE A 123 -9.96 34.00 -9.83
C PHE A 123 -8.43 34.00 -9.90
N PRO A 124 -7.84 34.38 -11.04
CA PRO A 124 -6.39 34.46 -11.18
C PRO A 124 -5.77 35.38 -10.12
N PRO A 125 -4.61 35.03 -9.55
CA PRO A 125 -3.93 35.91 -8.61
C PRO A 125 -3.45 37.19 -9.30
N ILE A 126 -3.47 38.27 -8.55
CA ILE A 126 -2.87 39.56 -8.91
C ILE A 126 -1.77 39.90 -7.91
N GLU A 127 -0.68 40.48 -8.41
CA GLU A 127 0.37 41.04 -7.55
C GLU A 127 -0.09 42.38 -6.98
N VAL A 128 -0.04 42.51 -5.65
CA VAL A 128 -0.51 43.70 -4.91
C VAL A 128 0.63 44.43 -4.18
N GLY A 129 1.87 44.19 -4.62
CA GLY A 129 3.08 44.85 -4.13
C GLY A 129 4.05 43.88 -3.42
N SER A 130 4.90 44.43 -2.56
CA SER A 130 5.88 43.66 -1.80
C SER A 130 5.96 44.13 -0.34
N VAL A 131 6.48 43.25 0.52
CA VAL A 131 6.76 43.52 1.94
C VAL A 131 8.15 43.01 2.27
N SER A 132 8.98 43.81 2.92
CA SER A 132 10.26 43.37 3.47
C SER A 132 10.17 43.26 4.98
N THR A 133 10.67 42.15 5.54
CA THR A 133 10.75 41.94 6.99
C THR A 133 12.02 41.20 7.38
N THR A 134 12.40 41.30 8.64
CA THR A 134 13.54 40.58 9.19
C THR A 134 13.13 39.14 9.48
N VAL A 135 13.93 38.20 8.97
CA VAL A 135 13.80 36.76 9.21
C VAL A 135 15.12 36.23 9.75
N TYR A 136 15.08 35.55 10.88
CA TYR A 136 16.21 34.79 11.39
C TYR A 136 16.12 33.35 10.88
N VAL A 137 17.12 32.91 10.13
CA VAL A 137 17.24 31.53 9.66
C VAL A 137 18.40 30.88 10.39
N ASN A 138 18.11 29.90 11.25
CA ASN A 138 19.04 29.26 12.17
C ASN A 138 19.84 30.31 12.97
N GLY A 139 19.12 31.26 13.56
CA GLY A 139 19.69 32.37 14.35
C GLY A 139 20.38 33.48 13.54
N VAL A 140 20.45 33.39 12.20
CA VAL A 140 21.09 34.44 11.36
C VAL A 140 20.03 35.36 10.77
N ALA A 141 20.07 36.64 11.14
CA ALA A 141 19.19 37.67 10.60
C ALA A 141 19.40 37.86 9.09
N ARG A 142 18.30 37.97 8.35
CA ARG A 142 18.23 38.29 6.93
C ARG A 142 17.07 39.25 6.70
N ASN A 143 17.26 40.23 5.84
CA ASN A 143 16.14 41.00 5.32
C ASN A 143 15.56 40.22 4.14
N VAL A 144 14.30 39.78 4.23
CA VAL A 144 13.63 39.02 3.19
C VAL A 144 12.51 39.87 2.61
N THR A 145 12.52 40.04 1.29
CA THR A 145 11.43 40.68 0.57
C THR A 145 10.49 39.62 0.00
N PHE A 146 9.20 39.82 0.23
CA PHE A 146 8.11 38.99 -0.25
C PHE A 146 7.34 39.73 -1.32
N THR A 147 7.12 39.09 -2.47
CA THR A 147 6.10 39.54 -3.43
C THR A 147 4.74 39.06 -2.93
N VAL A 148 3.75 39.96 -2.90
CA VAL A 148 2.42 39.66 -2.36
C VAL A 148 1.46 39.40 -3.51
N GLN A 149 0.93 38.18 -3.57
CA GLN A 149 -0.17 37.83 -4.45
C GLN A 149 -1.48 37.81 -3.66
N LYS A 150 -2.56 38.24 -4.32
CA LYS A 150 -3.93 38.21 -3.83
C LYS A 150 -4.84 37.57 -4.86
N ALA A 151 -5.70 36.66 -4.45
CA ALA A 151 -6.75 36.09 -5.28
C ALA A 151 -8.08 36.05 -4.51
N TRP A 152 -9.20 36.07 -5.24
CA TRP A 152 -10.49 35.74 -4.66
C TRP A 152 -10.72 34.23 -4.81
N ASN A 153 -10.94 33.53 -3.70
CA ASN A 153 -11.15 32.09 -3.68
C ASN A 153 -12.49 31.75 -3.04
N TRP A 154 -13.48 31.43 -3.87
CA TRP A 154 -14.87 31.16 -3.48
C TRP A 154 -15.50 32.30 -2.67
N ASN A 155 -15.33 32.28 -1.34
CA ASN A 155 -16.01 33.17 -0.39
C ASN A 155 -15.04 34.00 0.45
N ASN A 156 -13.72 33.90 0.22
CA ASN A 156 -12.69 34.60 0.98
C ASN A 156 -11.53 35.02 0.08
N PHE A 157 -10.69 35.92 0.60
CA PHE A 157 -9.39 36.24 -0.01
C PHE A 157 -8.39 35.11 0.24
N ALA A 158 -7.53 34.85 -0.73
CA ALA A 158 -6.31 34.08 -0.57
C ALA A 158 -5.12 35.03 -0.78
N PHE A 159 -4.20 35.05 0.18
CA PHE A 159 -2.97 35.83 0.11
C PHE A 159 -1.76 34.90 0.13
N GLU A 160 -0.75 35.27 -0.62
CA GLU A 160 0.53 34.58 -0.60
C GLU A 160 1.69 35.56 -0.61
N PHE A 161 2.61 35.37 0.33
CA PHE A 161 3.84 36.13 0.48
C PHE A 161 5.00 35.29 -0.06
N ILE A 162 5.32 35.45 -1.34
CA ILE A 162 6.34 34.66 -2.04
C ILE A 162 7.70 35.29 -1.80
N PRO A 163 8.63 34.64 -1.07
CA PRO A 163 9.94 35.21 -0.83
C PRO A 163 10.76 35.23 -2.14
N GLU A 164 11.54 36.29 -2.36
CA GLU A 164 12.41 36.41 -3.55
C GLU A 164 13.41 35.24 -3.67
N GLU A 165 13.86 34.72 -2.53
CA GLU A 165 14.63 33.48 -2.44
C GLU A 165 14.05 32.58 -1.33
N PRO A 166 14.06 31.24 -1.50
CA PRO A 166 13.64 30.33 -0.44
C PRO A 166 14.36 30.60 0.89
N ILE A 167 13.58 30.83 1.94
CA ILE A 167 14.05 31.06 3.32
C ILE A 167 14.70 29.79 3.87
N ALA A 168 14.10 28.63 3.57
CA ALA A 168 14.61 27.29 3.86
C ALA A 168 14.42 26.37 2.64
N LYS A 169 15.11 25.23 2.59
CA LYS A 169 14.99 24.26 1.48
C LYS A 169 14.18 23.01 1.81
N SER A 170 14.16 22.63 3.09
CA SER A 170 13.50 21.40 3.57
C SER A 170 13.43 21.35 5.09
N SER A 171 14.37 21.99 5.81
CA SER A 171 14.36 22.04 7.26
C SER A 171 15.02 23.33 7.76
N GLY A 172 14.72 23.71 8.99
CA GLY A 172 15.42 24.78 9.69
C GLY A 172 14.58 25.47 10.75
N GLU A 173 15.29 26.20 11.61
CA GLU A 173 14.73 27.12 12.57
C GLU A 173 14.51 28.48 11.91
N ILE A 174 13.28 28.97 11.92
CA ILE A 174 12.87 30.23 11.30
C ILE A 174 12.16 31.06 12.35
N SER A 175 12.65 32.28 12.57
CA SER A 175 11.90 33.29 13.31
C SER A 175 11.61 34.48 12.38
N ILE A 176 10.35 34.90 12.30
CA ILE A 176 9.90 35.95 11.38
C ILE A 176 9.03 36.97 12.12
N ASP A 177 9.26 38.24 11.85
CA ASP A 177 8.36 39.32 12.29
C ASP A 177 7.19 39.43 11.32
N LEU A 178 5.99 39.15 11.84
CA LEU A 178 4.75 39.12 11.11
C LEU A 178 4.05 40.48 11.03
N GLY A 179 4.50 41.51 11.76
CA GLY A 179 3.81 42.79 11.84
C GLY A 179 3.49 43.38 10.46
N ALA A 180 4.53 43.58 9.63
CA ALA A 180 4.37 44.14 8.29
C ALA A 180 3.56 43.23 7.33
N ILE A 181 3.57 41.92 7.55
CA ILE A 181 2.79 40.95 6.76
C ILE A 181 1.31 41.09 7.10
N VAL A 182 0.97 41.11 8.39
CA VAL A 182 -0.40 41.25 8.88
C VAL A 182 -0.99 42.61 8.48
N ASP A 183 -0.24 43.70 8.64
CA ASP A 183 -0.65 45.03 8.20
C ASP A 183 -0.97 45.07 6.71
N LYS A 184 -0.14 44.42 5.88
CA LYS A 184 -0.38 44.34 4.43
C LYS A 184 -1.64 43.57 4.10
N VAL A 185 -1.94 42.47 4.79
CA VAL A 185 -3.19 41.72 4.60
C VAL A 185 -4.39 42.60 4.93
N ILE A 186 -4.39 43.26 6.09
CA ILE A 186 -5.47 44.15 6.53
C ILE A 186 -5.68 45.27 5.50
N GLN A 187 -4.60 45.93 5.08
CA GLN A 187 -4.61 46.97 4.07
C GLN A 187 -5.26 46.49 2.76
N GLU A 188 -4.91 45.29 2.30
CA GLU A 188 -5.41 44.75 1.04
C GLU A 188 -6.85 44.25 1.09
N ILE A 189 -7.34 43.88 2.27
CA ILE A 189 -8.77 43.58 2.50
C ILE A 189 -9.56 44.89 2.47
N VAL A 190 -9.09 45.94 3.16
CA VAL A 190 -9.80 47.23 3.24
C VAL A 190 -9.79 47.96 1.89
N ASN A 191 -8.68 47.90 1.15
CA ASN A 191 -8.53 48.60 -0.13
C ASN A 191 -9.12 47.84 -1.32
N ASP A 192 -9.58 46.60 -1.14
CA ASP A 192 -10.17 45.87 -2.26
C ASP A 192 -11.47 46.55 -2.72
N PRO A 193 -11.64 46.85 -4.02
CA PRO A 193 -12.82 47.55 -4.52
C PRO A 193 -14.13 46.78 -4.31
N ASN A 194 -14.06 45.47 -4.05
CA ASN A 194 -15.22 44.63 -3.78
C ASN A 194 -15.42 44.36 -2.28
N SER A 195 -14.54 44.88 -1.42
CA SER A 195 -14.67 44.79 0.03
C SER A 195 -15.45 45.98 0.57
N ASN A 196 -16.35 45.70 1.50
CA ASN A 196 -17.03 46.71 2.33
C ASN A 196 -16.55 46.69 3.78
N TYR A 197 -15.47 45.96 4.06
CA TYR A 197 -14.89 45.83 5.40
C TYR A 197 -14.00 47.03 5.70
N ASN A 198 -14.13 47.57 6.91
CA ASN A 198 -13.14 48.45 7.51
C ASN A 198 -12.30 47.66 8.53
N GLU A 199 -11.29 48.30 9.10
CA GLU A 199 -10.36 47.64 10.03
C GLU A 199 -11.05 47.10 11.31
N GLU A 200 -12.14 47.73 11.78
CA GLU A 200 -12.92 47.26 12.94
C GLU A 200 -13.71 45.98 12.64
N ASP A 201 -13.96 45.69 11.35
CA ASP A 201 -14.69 44.50 10.92
C ASP A 201 -13.80 43.24 10.83
N ILE A 202 -12.48 43.40 10.89
CA ILE A 202 -11.50 42.34 10.62
C ILE A 202 -10.92 41.82 11.95
N VAL A 203 -10.87 40.49 12.08
CA VAL A 203 -10.26 39.79 13.21
C VAL A 203 -9.20 38.83 12.69
N TRP A 204 -7.97 38.95 13.16
CA TRP A 204 -6.94 37.92 12.97
C TRP A 204 -7.24 36.75 13.90
N SER A 205 -7.70 35.60 13.36
CA SER A 205 -8.26 34.51 14.17
C SER A 205 -7.23 33.47 14.59
N SER A 206 -6.25 33.19 13.73
CA SER A 206 -5.26 32.13 13.97
C SER A 206 -3.92 32.34 13.28
N LEU A 207 -2.90 31.75 13.91
CA LEU A 207 -1.55 31.57 13.41
C LEU A 207 -1.19 30.08 13.57
N ALA A 208 -0.75 29.46 12.48
CA ALA A 208 -0.37 28.05 12.43
C ALA A 208 0.92 27.84 11.65
N PHE A 209 1.56 26.70 11.87
CA PHE A 209 2.50 26.10 10.92
C PHE A 209 1.74 25.08 10.06
N GLY A 210 1.98 25.03 8.76
CA GLY A 210 1.34 24.03 7.90
C GLY A 210 2.05 23.83 6.57
N THR A 211 1.58 22.82 5.83
CA THR A 211 2.06 22.52 4.48
C THR A 211 0.91 22.49 3.49
N TYR A 212 0.93 23.36 2.48
CA TYR A 212 0.04 23.23 1.31
C TYR A 212 0.64 22.19 0.37
N SER A 213 -0.06 21.09 0.12
CA SER A 213 0.52 19.89 -0.51
C SER A 213 -0.30 19.35 -1.69
N GLY A 214 0.40 18.74 -2.63
CA GLY A 214 -0.13 18.36 -3.93
C GLY A 214 0.92 17.70 -4.82
N SER A 215 0.61 17.52 -6.10
CA SER A 215 1.48 16.82 -7.05
C SER A 215 1.14 17.18 -8.49
N GLN A 216 2.11 17.02 -9.39
CA GLN A 216 1.87 17.04 -10.84
C GLN A 216 1.26 15.71 -11.35
N GLY A 217 1.32 14.65 -10.55
CA GLY A 217 0.74 13.34 -10.85
C GLY A 217 -0.58 13.09 -10.13
N ASN A 218 -0.89 11.82 -9.87
CA ASN A 218 -2.03 11.38 -9.06
C ASN A 218 -1.59 10.83 -7.69
N SER A 219 -0.36 11.13 -7.25
CA SER A 219 0.17 10.65 -5.97
C SER A 219 1.08 11.67 -5.33
N PHE A 220 1.14 11.68 -4.01
CA PHE A 220 2.07 12.50 -3.24
C PHE A 220 2.50 11.78 -1.97
N GLU A 221 3.77 11.96 -1.62
CA GLU A 221 4.35 11.46 -0.39
C GLU A 221 5.26 12.50 0.24
N TYR A 222 5.03 12.77 1.52
CA TYR A 222 5.92 13.57 2.34
C TYR A 222 5.66 13.36 3.83
N GLY A 223 6.60 13.82 4.64
CA GLY A 223 6.41 13.96 6.07
C GLY A 223 7.18 15.14 6.61
N TRP A 224 6.75 15.64 7.76
CA TRP A 224 7.49 16.62 8.53
C TRP A 224 7.43 16.33 10.03
N ILE A 225 8.45 16.80 10.74
CA ILE A 225 8.51 16.85 12.20
C ILE A 225 8.62 18.31 12.59
N LEU A 226 7.75 18.76 13.49
CA LEU A 226 7.73 20.10 14.06
C LEU A 226 8.33 20.01 15.47
N HIS A 227 9.54 20.56 15.63
CA HIS A 227 10.32 20.51 16.87
C HIS A 227 9.96 21.66 17.83
N ASP A 228 9.75 22.86 17.30
CA ASP A 228 9.31 24.03 18.07
C ASP A 228 8.36 24.88 17.20
N ALA A 229 7.32 25.42 17.81
CA ALA A 229 6.38 26.32 17.15
C ALA A 229 5.73 27.23 18.18
N ARG A 230 6.05 28.53 18.16
CA ARG A 230 5.57 29.48 19.18
C ARG A 230 5.65 30.93 18.75
N VAL A 231 4.86 31.77 19.41
CA VAL A 231 5.02 33.22 19.37
C VAL A 231 6.07 33.63 20.41
N LEU A 232 7.06 34.41 20.00
CA LEU A 232 8.10 34.91 20.90
C LEU A 232 7.60 36.16 21.64
N PRO A 233 7.92 36.33 22.94
CA PRO A 233 7.53 37.51 23.68
C PRO A 233 8.30 38.75 23.17
N GLN A 234 7.64 39.91 23.15
CA GLN A 234 8.19 41.19 22.65
C GLN A 234 9.51 41.59 23.33
N GLU A 235 9.76 41.16 24.57
CA GLU A 235 11.01 41.45 25.30
C GLU A 235 12.18 40.54 24.89
N ALA A 236 11.93 39.37 24.30
CA ALA A 236 12.99 38.40 23.97
C ALA A 236 13.75 38.71 22.68
N VAL A 237 13.35 39.76 21.94
CA VAL A 237 13.96 40.12 20.64
C VAL A 237 14.66 41.48 20.69
N LYS A 238 14.65 42.17 21.83
CA LYS A 238 15.57 43.30 22.04
C LYS A 238 16.98 42.72 22.05
N GLU A 239 17.76 43.10 21.04
CA GLU A 239 19.17 42.76 20.84
C GLU A 239 19.84 42.48 22.19
N GLU A 240 19.97 41.19 22.54
CA GLU A 240 21.13 40.80 23.29
C GLU A 240 22.29 41.17 22.36
N GLU A 241 22.88 42.36 22.57
CA GLU A 241 24.27 42.58 22.21
C GLU A 241 25.00 41.40 22.84
N ILE A 242 25.30 40.40 22.00
CA ILE A 242 26.02 39.21 22.40
C ILE A 242 27.41 39.69 22.82
N SER A 243 27.54 40.00 24.11
CA SER A 243 28.81 40.09 24.79
C SER A 243 29.55 38.77 24.53
N PRO A 244 30.83 38.77 24.14
CA PRO A 244 31.56 37.55 23.76
C PRO A 244 31.80 36.54 24.91
N GLU A 245 31.16 36.69 26.07
CA GLU A 245 31.38 35.81 27.22
C GLU A 245 30.39 34.64 27.26
N GLU A 246 30.91 33.51 26.76
CA GLU A 246 30.60 32.13 27.14
C GLU A 246 29.12 31.74 27.30
N THR A 247 28.38 31.74 26.19
CA THR A 247 27.26 30.82 25.99
C THR A 247 27.69 29.37 26.28
N PRO A 248 26.95 28.59 27.10
CA PRO A 248 27.17 27.16 27.23
C PRO A 248 27.06 26.53 25.83
N SER A 249 28.02 25.67 25.49
CA SER A 249 28.38 25.27 24.13
C SER A 249 27.22 24.77 23.24
N HIS A 250 26.55 25.68 22.53
CA HIS A 250 25.75 25.38 21.32
C HIS A 250 26.60 24.75 20.20
N LYS A 251 27.93 24.88 20.28
CA LYS A 251 28.88 24.15 19.40
C LYS A 251 28.75 22.62 19.47
N LEU A 252 28.17 22.03 20.53
CA LEU A 252 28.06 20.57 20.61
C LEU A 252 26.91 20.01 19.76
N TYR A 253 25.79 20.73 19.62
CA TYR A 253 24.60 20.29 18.88
C TYR A 253 24.71 20.53 17.36
N ASP A 254 25.23 21.68 16.92
CA ASP A 254 25.47 21.94 15.49
C ASP A 254 26.55 21.01 14.89
N VAL A 255 27.58 20.69 15.67
CA VAL A 255 28.63 19.75 15.24
C VAL A 255 28.10 18.33 15.18
N THR A 256 27.13 17.94 16.01
CA THR A 256 26.51 16.59 15.95
C THR A 256 25.50 16.45 14.80
N TYR A 257 24.74 17.50 14.46
CA TYR A 257 23.78 17.43 13.35
C TYR A 257 24.46 17.46 11.97
N ILE A 258 25.37 18.43 11.75
CA ILE A 258 26.12 18.52 10.49
C ILE A 258 27.03 17.29 10.31
N SER A 259 27.57 16.73 11.39
CA SER A 259 28.31 15.46 11.30
C SER A 259 27.40 14.27 10.97
N THR A 260 26.18 14.19 11.53
CA THR A 260 25.18 13.15 11.16
C THR A 260 24.81 13.21 9.68
N LEU A 261 24.47 14.40 9.15
CA LEU A 261 24.17 14.56 7.73
C LEU A 261 25.39 14.30 6.84
N SER A 262 26.58 14.75 7.25
CA SER A 262 27.84 14.43 6.57
C SER A 262 28.04 12.92 6.52
N TYR A 263 27.77 12.20 7.61
CA TYR A 263 27.87 10.75 7.67
C TYR A 263 26.85 10.05 6.75
N PHE A 264 25.63 10.57 6.66
CA PHE A 264 24.62 10.09 5.71
C PHE A 264 25.12 10.20 4.25
N TYR A 265 25.59 11.39 3.84
CA TYR A 265 26.08 11.59 2.47
C TYR A 265 27.37 10.82 2.18
N TYR A 266 28.25 10.68 3.17
CA TYR A 266 29.43 9.80 3.10
C TYR A 266 29.02 8.36 2.80
N TYR A 267 28.10 7.79 3.59
CA TYR A 267 27.65 6.42 3.41
C TYR A 267 26.96 6.20 2.05
N ARG A 268 26.08 7.14 1.66
CA ARG A 268 25.38 7.10 0.37
C ARG A 268 26.34 7.21 -0.81
N TYR A 269 27.34 8.09 -0.73
CA TYR A 269 28.39 8.21 -1.75
C TYR A 269 29.11 6.88 -1.97
N HIS A 270 29.61 6.24 -0.92
CA HIS A 270 30.32 4.96 -1.03
C HIS A 270 29.45 3.84 -1.59
N LYS A 271 28.19 3.77 -1.14
CA LYS A 271 27.22 2.79 -1.66
C LYS A 271 26.98 2.99 -3.16
N LEU A 272 26.84 4.23 -3.62
CA LEU A 272 26.61 4.54 -5.03
C LEU A 272 27.87 4.37 -5.88
N MET A 273 29.04 4.72 -5.35
CA MET A 273 30.32 4.52 -6.03
C MET A 273 30.53 3.03 -6.32
N LYS A 274 30.34 2.17 -5.31
CA LYS A 274 30.44 0.72 -5.48
C LYS A 274 29.46 0.21 -6.54
N ALA A 275 28.21 0.66 -6.50
CA ALA A 275 27.20 0.26 -7.48
C ALA A 275 27.55 0.75 -8.90
N TYR A 276 28.16 1.93 -9.04
CA TYR A 276 28.64 2.44 -10.32
C TYR A 276 29.80 1.58 -10.87
N GLU A 277 30.76 1.21 -10.03
CA GLU A 277 31.87 0.33 -10.38
C GLU A 277 31.38 -1.06 -10.79
N GLU A 278 30.42 -1.63 -10.06
CA GLU A 278 29.79 -2.91 -10.40
C GLU A 278 29.14 -2.86 -11.80
N ILE A 279 28.46 -1.76 -12.16
CA ILE A 279 27.91 -1.59 -13.52
C ILE A 279 29.03 -1.54 -14.57
N LEU A 280 30.12 -0.81 -14.31
CA LEU A 280 31.27 -0.72 -15.22
C LEU A 280 31.98 -2.05 -15.50
N GLU A 281 31.95 -2.97 -14.54
CA GLU A 281 32.53 -4.31 -14.70
C GLU A 281 31.67 -5.23 -15.57
N GLU A 282 30.38 -4.94 -15.75
CA GLU A 282 29.55 -5.64 -16.72
C GLU A 282 30.04 -5.34 -18.14
N ASN A 283 29.84 -6.25 -19.11
CA ASN A 283 30.24 -6.02 -20.50
C ASN A 283 29.33 -4.96 -21.15
N ILE A 284 29.60 -3.68 -20.87
CA ILE A 284 28.74 -2.55 -21.23
C ILE A 284 28.77 -2.30 -22.74
N THR A 285 27.59 -2.29 -23.36
CA THR A 285 27.41 -1.81 -24.73
C THR A 285 26.72 -0.44 -24.69
N VAL A 286 27.43 0.61 -24.27
CA VAL A 286 26.95 2.00 -24.16
C VAL A 286 27.83 2.91 -24.99
N ALA A 287 27.24 3.98 -25.55
CA ALA A 287 27.98 4.94 -26.37
C ALA A 287 29.12 5.61 -25.59
N GLU A 288 30.26 5.77 -26.26
CA GLU A 288 31.50 6.27 -25.66
C GLU A 288 31.34 7.67 -25.06
N ASN A 289 30.54 8.54 -25.67
CA ASN A 289 30.29 9.89 -25.14
C ASN A 289 29.53 9.86 -23.79
N ILE A 290 28.61 8.90 -23.60
CA ILE A 290 27.90 8.70 -22.34
C ILE A 290 28.87 8.17 -21.28
N ILE A 291 29.64 7.13 -21.58
CA ILE A 291 30.66 6.57 -20.66
C ILE A 291 31.65 7.65 -20.22
N ASN A 292 32.14 8.45 -21.17
CA ASN A 292 33.06 9.55 -20.87
C ASN A 292 32.39 10.62 -19.98
N THR A 293 31.10 10.89 -20.19
CA THR A 293 30.34 11.83 -19.34
C THR A 293 30.17 11.30 -17.92
N THR A 294 29.83 10.02 -17.76
CA THR A 294 29.70 9.40 -16.43
C THR A 294 31.04 9.33 -15.71
N GLU A 295 32.15 9.09 -16.43
CA GLU A 295 33.50 9.16 -15.88
C GLU A 295 33.90 10.57 -15.43
N ILE A 296 33.49 11.63 -16.17
CA ILE A 296 33.71 13.02 -15.74
C ILE A 296 32.94 13.29 -14.44
N LEU A 297 31.68 12.86 -14.36
CA LEU A 297 30.86 13.00 -13.14
C LEU A 297 31.45 12.21 -11.97
N ARG A 298 31.92 10.98 -12.18
CA ARG A 298 32.61 10.18 -11.16
C ARG A 298 33.85 10.92 -10.65
N LYS A 299 34.71 11.43 -11.53
CA LYS A 299 35.91 12.20 -11.14
C LYS A 299 35.54 13.45 -10.34
N GLN A 300 34.50 14.19 -10.76
CA GLN A 300 33.99 15.33 -10.00
C GLN A 300 33.46 14.89 -8.62
N ALA A 301 32.81 13.73 -8.53
CA ALA A 301 32.35 13.17 -7.27
C ALA A 301 33.53 12.89 -6.33
N GLU A 302 34.57 12.24 -6.83
CA GLU A 302 35.81 11.95 -6.09
C GLU A 302 36.54 13.22 -5.67
N GLU A 303 36.68 14.21 -6.54
CA GLU A 303 37.31 15.49 -6.21
C GLU A 303 36.56 16.22 -5.07
N ASN A 304 35.23 16.23 -5.11
CA ASN A 304 34.43 16.81 -4.04
C ASN A 304 34.53 15.99 -2.75
N TYR A 305 34.56 14.66 -2.86
CA TYR A 305 34.77 13.78 -1.72
C TYR A 305 36.14 14.03 -1.06
N GLN A 306 37.23 14.10 -1.82
CA GLN A 306 38.57 14.40 -1.29
C GLN A 306 38.63 15.78 -0.61
N LYS A 307 38.03 16.81 -1.22
CA LYS A 307 37.90 18.13 -0.58
C LYS A 307 37.15 18.07 0.76
N ALA A 308 36.14 17.21 0.89
CA ALA A 308 35.47 17.01 2.16
C ALA A 308 36.38 16.37 3.21
N ILE A 309 37.20 15.38 2.82
CA ILE A 309 38.15 14.71 3.71
C ILE A 309 39.25 15.69 4.19
N GLU A 310 39.77 16.53 3.31
CA GLU A 310 40.78 17.55 3.63
C GLU A 310 40.31 18.58 4.68
N LEU A 311 39.01 18.87 4.72
CA LEU A 311 38.41 19.85 5.61
C LEU A 311 38.15 19.34 7.03
N SER A 312 38.47 18.07 7.33
CA SER A 312 38.16 17.34 8.56
C SER A 312 36.64 17.18 8.84
N TYR A 313 36.26 16.09 9.50
CA TYR A 313 34.85 15.71 9.69
C TYR A 313 34.12 16.69 10.63
N GLY A 314 32.95 17.19 10.23
CA GLY A 314 31.98 17.87 11.11
C GLY A 314 31.62 19.31 10.78
N GLY A 315 32.23 19.94 9.77
CA GLY A 315 31.91 21.31 9.35
C GLY A 315 30.88 21.41 8.21
N ILE A 316 30.16 22.53 8.11
CA ILE A 316 29.19 22.80 7.02
C ILE A 316 29.82 22.70 5.62
N ARG A 317 31.10 23.04 5.49
CA ARG A 317 31.85 22.90 4.23
C ARG A 317 32.04 21.42 3.85
N THR A 318 32.39 20.58 4.81
CA THR A 318 32.49 19.12 4.66
C THR A 318 31.15 18.55 4.16
N PHE A 319 30.04 18.97 4.78
CA PHE A 319 28.69 18.61 4.33
C PHE A 319 28.40 19.02 2.88
N ILE A 320 28.68 20.27 2.50
CA ILE A 320 28.45 20.76 1.13
C ILE A 320 29.21 19.92 0.11
N TYR A 321 30.48 19.61 0.39
CA TYR A 321 31.31 18.81 -0.49
C TYR A 321 30.86 17.34 -0.56
N LEU A 322 30.46 16.73 0.56
CA LEU A 322 29.88 15.38 0.57
C LEU A 322 28.54 15.31 -0.18
N ARG A 323 27.68 16.31 -0.03
CA ARG A 323 26.42 16.40 -0.80
C ARG A 323 26.70 16.52 -2.29
N LYS A 324 27.66 17.37 -2.71
CA LYS A 324 28.07 17.47 -4.12
C LYS A 324 28.61 16.15 -4.64
N ALA A 325 29.50 15.50 -3.88
CA ALA A 325 30.05 14.19 -4.23
C ALA A 325 28.94 13.16 -4.44
N TYR A 326 27.98 13.09 -3.51
CA TYR A 326 26.79 12.24 -3.62
C TYR A 326 25.97 12.53 -4.89
N VAL A 327 25.66 13.80 -5.19
CA VAL A 327 24.86 14.16 -6.37
C VAL A 327 25.58 13.76 -7.66
N TYR A 328 26.89 14.03 -7.75
CA TYR A 328 27.65 13.68 -8.94
C TYR A 328 27.73 12.17 -9.17
N ILE A 329 27.98 11.37 -8.12
CA ILE A 329 28.03 9.91 -8.28
C ILE A 329 26.65 9.30 -8.53
N LYS A 330 25.58 9.87 -7.94
CA LYS A 330 24.19 9.48 -8.24
C LYS A 330 23.90 9.69 -9.73
N ASN A 331 24.17 10.88 -10.25
CA ASN A 331 23.94 11.20 -11.66
C ASN A 331 24.78 10.32 -12.59
N ALA A 332 26.03 10.02 -12.24
CA ALA A 332 26.89 9.12 -13.01
C ALA A 332 26.28 7.71 -13.09
N LYS A 333 25.88 7.15 -11.95
CA LYS A 333 25.22 5.83 -11.86
C LYS A 333 23.92 5.79 -12.66
N GLU A 334 22.99 6.70 -12.39
CA GLU A 334 21.66 6.68 -13.00
C GLU A 334 21.73 6.91 -14.51
N THR A 335 22.65 7.76 -14.99
CA THR A 335 22.88 7.94 -16.43
C THR A 335 23.42 6.66 -17.07
N LEU A 336 24.41 6.01 -16.44
CA LEU A 336 24.99 4.77 -16.98
C LEU A 336 23.97 3.62 -17.00
N GLU A 337 23.24 3.45 -15.90
CA GLU A 337 22.19 2.44 -15.76
C GLU A 337 21.05 2.69 -16.74
N GLY A 338 20.55 3.93 -16.83
CA GLY A 338 19.51 4.31 -17.79
C GLY A 338 19.94 4.01 -19.23
N ALA A 339 21.16 4.37 -19.61
CA ALA A 339 21.69 4.10 -20.95
C ALA A 339 21.86 2.60 -21.24
N LEU A 340 22.27 1.81 -20.23
CA LEU A 340 22.45 0.36 -20.35
C LEU A 340 21.11 -0.39 -20.45
N GLN A 341 20.09 0.06 -19.71
CA GLN A 341 18.77 -0.58 -19.68
C GLN A 341 17.89 -0.16 -20.86
N TYR A 342 18.13 1.02 -21.45
CA TYR A 342 17.30 1.56 -22.53
C TYR A 342 17.08 0.59 -23.69
N PRO A 343 18.09 -0.09 -24.27
CA PRO A 343 17.88 -1.03 -25.37
C PRO A 343 17.02 -2.25 -24.99
N LYS A 344 17.17 -2.76 -23.75
CA LYS A 344 16.33 -3.86 -23.24
C LYS A 344 14.87 -3.40 -23.13
N LEU A 345 14.68 -2.18 -22.65
CA LEU A 345 13.36 -1.59 -22.49
C LEU A 345 12.68 -1.32 -23.84
N VAL A 346 13.43 -1.01 -24.90
CA VAL A 346 12.91 -0.91 -26.28
C VAL A 346 12.37 -2.26 -26.76
N GLN A 347 13.10 -3.35 -26.52
CA GLN A 347 12.65 -4.71 -26.87
C GLN A 347 11.40 -5.11 -26.07
N GLU A 348 11.36 -4.78 -24.78
CA GLU A 348 10.17 -5.00 -23.94
C GLU A 348 8.96 -4.21 -24.45
N TYR A 349 9.16 -2.94 -24.85
CA TYR A 349 8.13 -2.12 -25.44
C TYR A 349 7.58 -2.73 -26.73
N GLU A 350 8.45 -3.19 -27.63
CA GLU A 350 8.02 -3.77 -28.92
C GLU A 350 7.16 -5.02 -28.71
N LYS A 351 7.61 -5.92 -27.82
CA LYS A 351 6.85 -7.11 -27.44
C LYS A 351 5.50 -6.75 -26.81
N ALA A 352 5.50 -5.80 -25.88
CA ALA A 352 4.27 -5.36 -25.22
C ALA A 352 3.31 -4.68 -26.22
N LEU A 353 3.82 -3.86 -27.16
CA LEU A 353 3.01 -3.20 -28.17
C LEU A 353 2.37 -4.19 -29.14
N GLU A 354 3.12 -5.21 -29.59
CA GLU A 354 2.60 -6.28 -30.43
C GLU A 354 1.46 -7.03 -29.72
N GLN A 355 1.66 -7.37 -28.45
CA GLN A 355 0.66 -8.02 -27.63
C GLN A 355 -0.58 -7.13 -27.41
N ALA A 356 -0.40 -5.85 -27.09
CA ALA A 356 -1.51 -4.90 -26.95
C ALA A 356 -2.31 -4.74 -28.25
N LYS A 357 -1.64 -4.72 -29.41
CA LYS A 357 -2.30 -4.68 -30.73
C LYS A 357 -3.09 -5.96 -31.00
N MET A 358 -2.55 -7.14 -30.67
CA MET A 358 -3.27 -8.41 -30.78
C MET A 358 -4.52 -8.44 -29.88
N GLN A 359 -4.41 -7.87 -28.68
CA GLN A 359 -5.51 -7.80 -27.70
C GLN A 359 -6.46 -6.61 -27.92
N LYS A 360 -6.28 -5.83 -28.98
CA LYS A 360 -7.11 -4.68 -29.35
C LYS A 360 -7.24 -3.65 -28.22
N VAL A 361 -6.15 -3.38 -27.51
CA VAL A 361 -6.05 -2.27 -26.53
C VAL A 361 -6.46 -0.96 -27.22
N SER A 362 -7.13 -0.06 -26.48
CA SER A 362 -7.73 1.15 -27.06
C SER A 362 -6.73 2.00 -27.86
N GLU A 363 -7.19 2.57 -28.99
CA GLU A 363 -6.36 3.43 -29.84
C GLU A 363 -5.79 4.63 -29.08
N LYS A 364 -6.52 5.16 -28.10
CA LYS A 364 -6.05 6.25 -27.23
C LYS A 364 -4.77 5.84 -26.51
N ILE A 365 -4.78 4.69 -25.83
CA ILE A 365 -3.61 4.17 -25.10
C ILE A 365 -2.46 3.90 -26.07
N LEU A 366 -2.74 3.28 -27.22
CA LEU A 366 -1.72 3.02 -28.23
C LEU A 366 -1.07 4.31 -28.74
N ASN A 367 -1.86 5.36 -28.99
CA ASN A 367 -1.34 6.67 -29.40
C ASN A 367 -0.51 7.35 -28.30
N ASP A 368 -0.97 7.27 -27.04
CA ASP A 368 -0.27 7.87 -25.89
C ASP A 368 1.10 7.21 -25.68
N VAL A 369 1.19 5.87 -25.73
CA VAL A 369 2.46 5.15 -25.56
C VAL A 369 3.38 5.28 -26.78
N GLU A 370 2.85 5.34 -28.00
CA GLU A 370 3.64 5.61 -29.21
C GLU A 370 4.22 7.04 -29.18
N THR A 371 3.46 8.01 -28.69
CA THR A 371 3.93 9.39 -28.48
C THR A 371 5.05 9.43 -27.43
N ALA A 372 4.86 8.77 -26.28
CA ALA A 372 5.89 8.69 -25.23
C ALA A 372 7.17 8.00 -25.74
N LYS A 373 7.04 6.90 -26.50
CA LYS A 373 8.17 6.20 -27.14
C LYS A 373 8.90 7.11 -28.13
N SER A 374 8.18 7.86 -28.96
CA SER A 374 8.80 8.77 -29.93
C SER A 374 9.59 9.90 -29.27
N ILE A 375 9.04 10.53 -28.21
CA ILE A 375 9.75 11.57 -27.44
C ILE A 375 10.97 10.97 -26.73
N SER A 376 10.82 9.76 -26.20
CA SER A 376 11.91 9.02 -25.56
C SER A 376 13.08 8.76 -26.52
N GLU A 377 12.79 8.31 -27.75
CA GLU A 377 13.80 8.11 -28.80
C GLU A 377 14.48 9.42 -29.22
N ASP A 378 13.73 10.51 -29.34
CA ASP A 378 14.30 11.84 -29.62
C ASP A 378 15.29 12.28 -28.52
N TYR A 379 14.93 12.12 -27.24
CA TYR A 379 15.85 12.41 -26.14
C TYR A 379 17.08 11.51 -26.15
N TYR A 380 16.91 10.20 -26.36
CA TYR A 380 18.05 9.28 -26.42
C TYR A 380 19.00 9.66 -27.56
N ASN A 381 18.47 9.96 -28.75
CA ASN A 381 19.27 10.40 -29.91
C ASN A 381 19.96 11.74 -29.66
N LYS A 382 19.31 12.69 -28.98
CA LYS A 382 19.95 13.94 -28.54
C LYS A 382 21.14 13.68 -27.64
N ALA A 383 21.00 12.80 -26.64
CA ALA A 383 22.11 12.41 -25.77
C ALA A 383 23.28 11.80 -26.55
N LEU A 384 23.01 10.95 -27.55
CA LEU A 384 24.03 10.35 -28.41
C LEU A 384 24.76 11.38 -29.29
N SER A 385 24.09 12.48 -29.66
CA SER A 385 24.66 13.52 -30.53
C SER A 385 25.54 14.54 -29.79
N LEU A 386 25.43 14.63 -28.47
CA LEU A 386 26.14 15.61 -27.66
C LEU A 386 27.60 15.21 -27.41
N PRO A 387 28.52 16.18 -27.31
CA PRO A 387 29.91 15.90 -26.96
C PRO A 387 30.02 15.36 -25.53
N ALA A 388 31.03 14.52 -25.29
CA ALA A 388 31.30 13.99 -23.95
C ALA A 388 31.50 15.12 -22.93
N GLY A 389 30.87 14.97 -21.76
CA GLY A 389 30.91 15.95 -20.67
C GLY A 389 29.83 17.04 -20.74
N ASP A 390 28.97 17.04 -21.77
CA ASP A 390 27.82 17.94 -21.81
C ASP A 390 26.79 17.56 -20.71
N PRO A 391 26.43 18.48 -19.80
CA PRO A 391 25.51 18.18 -18.70
C PRO A 391 24.11 17.76 -19.18
N ASN A 392 23.69 18.13 -20.40
CA ASN A 392 22.39 17.75 -20.94
C ASN A 392 22.29 16.25 -21.25
N ILE A 393 23.41 15.53 -21.37
CA ILE A 393 23.40 14.06 -21.54
C ILE A 393 22.68 13.38 -20.36
N VAL A 394 22.94 13.83 -19.12
CA VAL A 394 22.31 13.29 -17.91
C VAL A 394 20.79 13.47 -17.98
N PHE A 395 20.34 14.69 -18.31
CA PHE A 395 18.92 15.02 -18.43
C PHE A 395 18.25 14.17 -19.51
N TYR A 396 18.82 14.12 -20.71
CA TYR A 396 18.23 13.42 -21.84
C TYR A 396 18.18 11.90 -21.66
N ILE A 397 19.20 11.27 -21.06
CA ILE A 397 19.15 9.84 -20.77
C ILE A 397 18.09 9.52 -19.71
N SER A 398 18.01 10.33 -18.65
CA SER A 398 17.00 10.16 -17.60
C SER A 398 15.58 10.27 -18.17
N GLU A 399 15.30 11.32 -18.95
CA GLU A 399 13.99 11.52 -19.56
C GLU A 399 13.63 10.46 -20.60
N ALA A 400 14.59 10.04 -21.42
CA ALA A 400 14.39 8.93 -22.36
C ALA A 400 13.97 7.65 -21.62
N TYR A 401 14.75 7.24 -20.61
CA TYR A 401 14.43 6.05 -19.82
C TYR A 401 13.07 6.15 -19.12
N ARG A 402 12.78 7.29 -18.47
CA ARG A 402 11.53 7.54 -17.75
C ARG A 402 10.31 7.41 -18.65
N LEU A 403 10.33 8.04 -19.84
CA LEU A 403 9.22 8.03 -20.79
C LEU A 403 8.99 6.64 -21.40
N LEU A 404 10.06 5.92 -21.74
CA LEU A 404 9.92 4.56 -22.28
C LEU A 404 9.42 3.58 -21.21
N ASN A 405 9.89 3.72 -19.96
CA ASN A 405 9.40 2.91 -18.86
C ASN A 405 7.91 3.16 -18.58
N TYR A 406 7.48 4.43 -18.63
CA TYR A 406 6.06 4.79 -18.58
C TYR A 406 5.27 4.11 -19.71
N ALA A 407 5.78 4.13 -20.94
CA ALA A 407 5.11 3.50 -22.09
C ALA A 407 5.01 1.96 -21.92
N VAL A 408 6.09 1.30 -21.51
CA VAL A 408 6.11 -0.16 -21.24
C VAL A 408 5.12 -0.52 -20.13
N LYS A 409 5.16 0.23 -19.02
CA LYS A 409 4.25 0.00 -17.89
C LYS A 409 2.79 0.18 -18.31
N THR A 410 2.48 1.28 -19.01
CA THR A 410 1.13 1.55 -19.51
C THR A 410 0.63 0.43 -20.43
N LEU A 411 1.49 -0.10 -21.31
CA LEU A 411 1.13 -1.26 -22.14
C LEU A 411 0.87 -2.50 -21.28
N LYS A 412 1.78 -2.87 -20.38
CA LYS A 412 1.63 -4.06 -19.52
C LYS A 412 0.36 -4.00 -18.65
N ASP A 413 0.05 -2.83 -18.10
CA ASP A 413 -1.14 -2.60 -17.26
C ASP A 413 -2.46 -2.79 -18.05
N ASN A 414 -2.40 -2.67 -19.39
CA ASN A 414 -3.56 -2.80 -20.29
C ASN A 414 -3.56 -4.09 -21.11
N ILE A 415 -2.58 -4.96 -20.91
CA ILE A 415 -2.50 -6.28 -21.54
C ILE A 415 -3.03 -7.31 -20.54
N LEU A 416 -4.05 -8.05 -20.94
CA LEU A 416 -4.56 -9.16 -20.16
C LEU A 416 -3.60 -10.37 -20.24
N PRO A 417 -3.37 -11.08 -19.12
CA PRO A 417 -2.69 -12.37 -19.16
C PRO A 417 -3.39 -13.33 -20.14
N THR A 418 -2.62 -14.09 -20.92
CA THR A 418 -3.20 -15.06 -21.88
C THR A 418 -4.21 -16.01 -21.23
N PRO A 419 -3.96 -16.61 -20.05
CA PRO A 419 -4.95 -17.47 -19.40
C PRO A 419 -6.26 -16.73 -19.07
N LEU A 420 -6.19 -15.43 -18.78
CA LEU A 420 -7.36 -14.62 -18.48
C LEU A 420 -8.20 -14.34 -19.74
N LEU A 421 -7.57 -14.18 -20.90
CA LEU A 421 -8.28 -14.10 -22.19
C LEU A 421 -8.96 -15.41 -22.54
N GLU A 422 -8.30 -16.55 -22.33
CA GLU A 422 -8.91 -17.87 -22.56
C GLU A 422 -10.14 -18.06 -21.67
N ILE A 423 -10.05 -17.70 -20.38
CA ILE A 423 -11.20 -17.74 -19.46
C ILE A 423 -12.31 -16.80 -19.92
N ARG A 424 -11.98 -15.58 -20.35
CA ARG A 424 -12.94 -14.62 -20.90
C ARG A 424 -13.69 -15.20 -22.10
N ASP A 425 -12.97 -15.73 -23.08
CA ASP A 425 -13.55 -16.27 -24.31
C ASP A 425 -14.48 -17.46 -24.02
N VAL A 426 -14.10 -18.31 -23.06
CA VAL A 426 -14.95 -19.40 -22.54
C VAL A 426 -16.17 -18.87 -21.82
N ALA A 427 -16.03 -17.87 -20.93
CA ALA A 427 -17.15 -17.33 -20.17
C ALA A 427 -18.14 -16.54 -21.06
N ALA A 428 -17.65 -15.83 -22.08
CA ALA A 428 -18.43 -14.92 -22.93
C ALA A 428 -19.13 -15.61 -24.10
N SER A 429 -18.62 -16.74 -24.60
CA SER A 429 -19.30 -17.50 -25.66
C SER A 429 -20.61 -18.12 -25.15
N VAL A 430 -21.66 -18.21 -25.97
CA VAL A 430 -22.92 -18.85 -25.59
C VAL A 430 -23.35 -19.81 -26.69
N GLU A 431 -23.64 -21.04 -26.30
CA GLU A 431 -24.16 -22.09 -27.17
C GLU A 431 -25.57 -22.52 -26.73
N GLU A 432 -26.24 -23.31 -27.57
CA GLU A 432 -27.59 -23.79 -27.27
C GLU A 432 -27.58 -24.70 -26.03
N GLY A 433 -28.39 -24.34 -25.03
CA GLY A 433 -28.56 -25.09 -23.78
C GLY A 433 -27.68 -24.61 -22.63
N ASP A 434 -26.75 -23.69 -22.87
CA ASP A 434 -25.99 -23.03 -21.81
C ASP A 434 -26.88 -22.13 -20.95
N VAL A 435 -26.38 -21.84 -19.75
CA VAL A 435 -26.91 -20.77 -18.91
C VAL A 435 -25.82 -19.72 -18.77
N GLN A 436 -26.11 -18.45 -19.07
CA GLN A 436 -25.16 -17.36 -18.92
C GLN A 436 -25.81 -16.16 -18.22
N PHE A 437 -25.07 -15.54 -17.31
CA PHE A 437 -25.34 -14.23 -16.76
C PHE A 437 -24.42 -13.20 -17.36
N THR A 438 -24.96 -12.00 -17.51
CA THR A 438 -24.18 -10.77 -17.61
C THR A 438 -24.45 -9.92 -16.37
N TRP A 439 -23.67 -8.87 -16.13
CA TRP A 439 -23.78 -7.97 -14.96
C TRP A 439 -25.22 -7.61 -14.55
N TRP A 440 -26.14 -7.51 -15.52
CA TRP A 440 -27.53 -7.11 -15.32
C TRP A 440 -28.47 -8.23 -14.81
N ASP A 441 -28.04 -9.49 -14.89
CA ASP A 441 -28.81 -10.68 -14.53
C ASP A 441 -28.12 -11.39 -13.36
N GLN A 442 -28.70 -11.33 -12.15
CA GLN A 442 -28.01 -11.83 -10.94
C GLN A 442 -28.58 -13.14 -10.40
N TRP A 443 -29.62 -13.71 -11.01
CA TRP A 443 -30.37 -14.81 -10.38
C TRP A 443 -30.76 -15.90 -11.37
N LEU A 444 -30.52 -17.15 -10.98
CA LEU A 444 -31.19 -18.30 -11.58
C LEU A 444 -32.67 -18.30 -11.16
N GLU A 445 -33.54 -18.72 -12.09
CA GLU A 445 -34.90 -19.10 -11.74
C GLU A 445 -34.97 -20.53 -11.20
N GLU A 446 -34.16 -21.44 -11.76
CA GLU A 446 -34.14 -22.87 -11.45
C GLU A 446 -32.71 -23.40 -11.30
N PRO A 447 -32.47 -24.44 -10.46
CA PRO A 447 -31.19 -25.11 -10.38
C PRO A 447 -30.72 -25.69 -11.71
N ILE A 448 -29.41 -25.75 -11.91
CA ILE A 448 -28.79 -26.38 -13.08
C ILE A 448 -28.74 -27.89 -12.86
N GLN A 449 -29.37 -28.65 -13.75
CA GLN A 449 -29.35 -30.11 -13.74
C GLN A 449 -28.15 -30.67 -14.51
N LEU A 450 -27.29 -31.39 -13.80
CA LEU A 450 -26.15 -32.12 -14.36
C LEU A 450 -26.57 -33.48 -14.91
N SER A 451 -25.74 -34.03 -15.80
CA SER A 451 -25.97 -35.28 -16.52
C SER A 451 -26.02 -36.52 -15.63
N ASP A 452 -25.40 -36.45 -14.45
CA ASP A 452 -25.37 -37.52 -13.45
C ASP A 452 -26.54 -37.48 -12.45
N GLY A 453 -27.48 -36.55 -12.63
CA GLY A 453 -28.66 -36.40 -11.77
C GLY A 453 -28.48 -35.39 -10.62
N ARG A 454 -27.27 -34.88 -10.38
CA ARG A 454 -27.05 -33.80 -9.40
C ARG A 454 -27.56 -32.46 -9.92
N THR A 455 -27.85 -31.56 -8.99
CA THR A 455 -28.21 -30.17 -9.25
C THR A 455 -27.20 -29.24 -8.60
N VAL A 456 -26.96 -28.09 -9.22
CA VAL A 456 -26.08 -27.04 -8.69
C VAL A 456 -26.69 -25.66 -8.89
N TRP A 457 -26.15 -24.67 -8.18
CA TRP A 457 -26.55 -23.27 -8.31
C TRP A 457 -25.31 -22.41 -8.55
N MET A 458 -25.38 -21.46 -9.47
CA MET A 458 -24.29 -20.50 -9.69
C MET A 458 -24.80 -19.08 -9.52
N GLN A 459 -23.95 -18.20 -8.98
CA GLN A 459 -24.28 -16.80 -8.75
C GLN A 459 -23.05 -15.89 -8.81
N THR A 460 -23.22 -14.67 -9.32
CA THR A 460 -22.15 -13.66 -9.36
C THR A 460 -21.90 -13.00 -8.00
N ASN A 461 -22.95 -12.88 -7.18
CA ASN A 461 -22.94 -12.41 -5.80
C ASN A 461 -22.08 -11.14 -5.59
N PHE A 462 -22.44 -10.07 -6.29
CA PHE A 462 -21.83 -8.74 -6.17
C PHE A 462 -22.38 -7.96 -4.99
N TRP A 463 -22.22 -8.52 -3.79
CA TRP A 463 -22.86 -8.03 -2.56
C TRP A 463 -22.47 -6.58 -2.21
N ASN A 464 -21.25 -6.12 -2.50
CA ASN A 464 -20.81 -4.76 -2.19
C ASN A 464 -20.79 -3.82 -3.41
N ILE A 465 -20.94 -4.32 -4.64
CA ILE A 465 -20.78 -3.48 -5.84
C ILE A 465 -22.14 -2.90 -6.24
N VAL A 466 -22.22 -1.58 -6.35
CA VAL A 466 -23.44 -0.86 -6.76
C VAL A 466 -23.35 -0.28 -8.17
N GLY A 467 -22.14 -0.21 -8.74
CA GLY A 467 -21.92 0.29 -10.09
C GLY A 467 -20.50 0.06 -10.58
N GLY A 468 -20.30 0.19 -11.89
CA GLY A 468 -19.02 0.03 -12.57
C GLY A 468 -19.22 0.00 -14.09
N GLU A 469 -18.13 0.13 -14.83
CA GLU A 469 -18.12 0.10 -16.29
C GLU A 469 -17.29 -1.09 -16.77
N GLY A 470 -17.83 -1.88 -17.70
CA GLY A 470 -17.11 -3.00 -18.30
C GLY A 470 -18.00 -4.20 -18.55
N GLU A 471 -17.45 -5.39 -18.40
CA GLU A 471 -18.14 -6.64 -18.72
C GLU A 471 -18.00 -7.67 -17.59
N VAL A 472 -19.07 -8.46 -17.43
CA VAL A 472 -19.12 -9.61 -16.53
C VAL A 472 -19.81 -10.73 -17.26
N PHE A 473 -19.23 -11.92 -17.16
CA PHE A 473 -19.84 -13.15 -17.64
C PHE A 473 -19.75 -14.21 -16.56
N MET A 474 -20.84 -14.94 -16.36
CA MET A 474 -20.83 -16.20 -15.63
C MET A 474 -21.60 -17.22 -16.44
N ARG A 475 -21.01 -18.36 -16.77
CA ARG A 475 -21.58 -19.34 -17.68
C ARG A 475 -21.49 -20.74 -17.11
N PHE A 476 -22.57 -21.49 -17.29
CA PHE A 476 -22.56 -22.95 -17.28
C PHE A 476 -22.58 -23.46 -18.72
N ILE A 477 -21.63 -24.34 -19.04
CA ILE A 477 -21.41 -24.87 -20.39
C ILE A 477 -22.07 -26.25 -20.48
N LYS A 478 -23.18 -26.38 -21.21
CA LYS A 478 -23.98 -27.61 -21.15
C LYS A 478 -23.25 -28.84 -21.70
N GLN A 479 -22.38 -28.65 -22.69
CA GLN A 479 -21.68 -29.74 -23.36
C GLN A 479 -20.65 -30.43 -22.46
N THR A 480 -19.92 -29.64 -21.65
CA THR A 480 -18.83 -30.13 -20.80
C THR A 480 -19.21 -30.16 -19.32
N GLU A 481 -20.29 -29.47 -18.94
CA GLU A 481 -20.72 -29.23 -17.57
C GLU A 481 -19.73 -28.40 -16.73
N ASP A 482 -18.91 -27.59 -17.41
CA ASP A 482 -17.99 -26.64 -16.78
C ASP A 482 -18.71 -25.34 -16.37
N PHE A 483 -18.12 -24.63 -15.41
CA PHE A 483 -18.55 -23.29 -14.98
C PHE A 483 -17.43 -22.30 -15.22
N ALA A 484 -17.73 -21.17 -15.87
CA ALA A 484 -16.76 -20.12 -16.13
C ALA A 484 -17.27 -18.79 -15.58
N PHE A 485 -16.36 -18.01 -15.01
CA PHE A 485 -16.62 -16.65 -14.56
C PHE A 485 -15.51 -15.73 -15.07
N TYR A 486 -15.91 -14.56 -15.55
CA TYR A 486 -15.00 -13.50 -15.95
C TYR A 486 -15.57 -12.16 -15.56
N VAL A 487 -14.69 -11.27 -15.12
CA VAL A 487 -15.01 -9.88 -14.86
C VAL A 487 -13.88 -8.98 -15.30
N ASP A 488 -14.24 -7.88 -15.95
CA ASP A 488 -13.41 -6.70 -16.17
C ASP A 488 -14.26 -5.46 -15.94
N LEU A 489 -14.19 -4.93 -14.71
CA LEU A 489 -14.84 -3.67 -14.35
C LEU A 489 -13.80 -2.60 -14.03
N ASN A 490 -14.11 -1.39 -14.43
CA ASN A 490 -13.43 -0.15 -14.05
C ASN A 490 -14.43 0.78 -13.36
N ASN A 491 -13.91 1.78 -12.65
CA ASN A 491 -14.71 2.76 -11.91
C ASN A 491 -15.73 2.09 -10.96
N VAL A 492 -15.34 0.98 -10.33
CA VAL A 492 -16.18 0.22 -9.41
C VAL A 492 -16.61 1.10 -8.24
N GLN A 493 -17.91 1.19 -8.02
CA GLN A 493 -18.53 1.88 -6.89
C GLN A 493 -19.04 0.85 -5.90
N THR A 494 -18.71 1.03 -4.63
CA THR A 494 -19.09 0.11 -3.56
C THR A 494 -20.09 0.72 -2.60
N GLN A 495 -20.97 -0.11 -2.03
CA GLN A 495 -21.97 0.32 -1.05
C GLN A 495 -21.33 0.65 0.30
N TRP A 496 -20.34 -0.13 0.74
CA TRP A 496 -19.73 -0.04 2.07
C TRP A 496 -18.24 0.28 2.05
N GLY A 497 -17.66 0.64 0.89
CA GLY A 497 -16.22 0.82 0.77
C GLY A 497 -15.46 -0.50 0.89
N GLY A 498 -14.18 -0.41 1.31
CA GLY A 498 -13.32 -1.56 1.50
C GLY A 498 -12.74 -2.12 0.20
N ILE A 499 -11.91 -3.16 0.33
CA ILE A 499 -11.16 -3.78 -0.78
C ILE A 499 -11.76 -5.10 -1.26
N ALA A 500 -12.86 -5.54 -0.63
CA ALA A 500 -13.54 -6.80 -0.95
C ALA A 500 -14.98 -6.54 -1.33
N TRP A 501 -15.39 -7.08 -2.48
CA TRP A 501 -16.54 -6.56 -3.21
C TRP A 501 -17.56 -7.62 -3.64
N ALA A 502 -17.09 -8.83 -3.93
CA ALA A 502 -17.86 -9.83 -4.65
C ALA A 502 -17.48 -11.25 -4.27
N THR A 503 -18.45 -12.17 -4.32
CA THR A 503 -18.24 -13.60 -4.04
C THR A 503 -18.82 -14.53 -5.12
N PRO A 504 -18.41 -14.43 -6.40
CA PRO A 504 -18.97 -15.29 -7.45
C PRO A 504 -18.60 -16.75 -7.18
N GLU A 505 -19.61 -17.62 -7.20
CA GLU A 505 -19.49 -18.99 -6.69
C GLU A 505 -20.51 -19.96 -7.30
N VAL A 506 -20.18 -21.24 -7.22
CA VAL A 506 -21.04 -22.38 -7.55
C VAL A 506 -21.32 -23.17 -6.27
N ILE A 507 -22.58 -23.18 -5.83
CA ILE A 507 -23.06 -24.03 -4.73
C ILE A 507 -23.28 -25.44 -5.27
N ILE A 508 -22.53 -26.40 -4.73
CA ILE A 508 -22.53 -27.79 -5.19
C ILE A 508 -23.35 -28.72 -4.30
N GLU A 509 -23.66 -28.29 -3.07
CA GLU A 509 -24.53 -29.01 -2.14
C GLU A 509 -25.15 -28.02 -1.15
N GLY A 510 -26.44 -28.14 -0.89
CA GLY A 510 -27.19 -27.31 0.04
C GLY A 510 -27.73 -26.01 -0.55
N ARG A 511 -27.71 -24.95 0.26
CA ARG A 511 -28.22 -23.61 -0.09
C ARG A 511 -27.55 -22.53 0.75
N ALA A 512 -27.57 -21.29 0.26
CA ALA A 512 -27.25 -20.15 1.13
C ALA A 512 -28.20 -20.11 2.35
N PRO A 513 -27.89 -19.32 3.39
CA PRO A 513 -28.77 -19.11 4.53
C PRO A 513 -30.20 -18.79 4.11
N ALA A 514 -31.20 -19.35 4.79
CA ALA A 514 -32.59 -19.36 4.35
C ALA A 514 -33.16 -17.94 4.24
N GLN A 515 -32.68 -17.03 5.10
CA GLN A 515 -33.00 -15.61 5.05
C GLN A 515 -32.66 -14.96 3.69
N TRP A 516 -31.66 -15.46 2.98
CA TRP A 516 -31.26 -14.97 1.65
C TRP A 516 -31.76 -15.88 0.53
N TRP A 517 -31.80 -17.19 0.76
CA TRP A 517 -32.21 -18.18 -0.23
C TRP A 517 -33.71 -18.12 -0.55
N GLY A 518 -34.52 -17.84 0.47
CA GLY A 518 -35.98 -17.92 0.42
C GLY A 518 -36.48 -19.36 0.32
N ASP A 519 -37.60 -19.56 -0.37
CA ASP A 519 -38.31 -20.85 -0.44
C ASP A 519 -37.77 -21.80 -1.52
N LYS A 520 -36.62 -21.50 -2.13
CA LYS A 520 -36.03 -22.35 -3.18
C LYS A 520 -35.52 -23.66 -2.57
N ALA A 521 -35.64 -24.76 -3.31
CA ALA A 521 -35.08 -26.03 -2.88
C ALA A 521 -33.55 -25.95 -2.77
N PRO A 522 -32.92 -26.66 -1.82
CA PRO A 522 -31.48 -26.87 -1.83
C PRO A 522 -31.04 -27.61 -3.10
N VAL A 523 -29.82 -27.33 -3.55
CA VAL A 523 -29.16 -28.07 -4.65
C VAL A 523 -28.29 -29.19 -4.09
N GLY A 524 -27.86 -30.10 -4.94
CA GLY A 524 -27.05 -31.25 -4.54
C GLY A 524 -27.51 -32.53 -5.21
N GLY A 525 -27.58 -33.61 -4.44
CA GLY A 525 -27.88 -34.96 -4.94
C GLY A 525 -26.77 -35.96 -4.69
N HIS A 526 -25.84 -35.65 -3.78
CA HIS A 526 -24.85 -36.60 -3.30
C HIS A 526 -25.51 -37.58 -2.33
N GLU A 527 -25.35 -38.90 -2.56
CA GLU A 527 -25.96 -39.93 -1.70
C GLU A 527 -25.42 -39.92 -0.26
N TYR A 528 -24.18 -39.44 -0.08
CA TYR A 528 -23.45 -39.52 1.19
C TYR A 528 -23.66 -38.31 2.12
N LEU A 529 -23.92 -37.14 1.55
CA LEU A 529 -24.01 -35.89 2.30
C LEU A 529 -25.11 -35.03 1.68
N THR A 530 -26.06 -34.60 2.50
CA THR A 530 -27.17 -33.73 2.07
C THR A 530 -27.23 -32.53 3.00
N LEU A 531 -27.25 -31.33 2.42
CA LEU A 531 -27.38 -30.08 3.17
C LEU A 531 -28.72 -29.39 2.85
N PRO A 532 -29.28 -28.57 3.77
CA PRO A 532 -28.76 -28.28 5.12
C PRO A 532 -28.84 -29.45 6.11
N MET A 533 -27.90 -29.52 7.06
CA MET A 533 -27.90 -30.52 8.13
C MET A 533 -27.55 -29.94 9.51
N PRO A 534 -28.08 -30.49 10.62
CA PRO A 534 -27.67 -30.07 11.97
C PRO A 534 -26.17 -30.25 12.20
N ALA A 535 -25.51 -29.26 12.80
CA ALA A 535 -24.06 -29.30 13.03
C ALA A 535 -23.62 -30.49 13.92
N ALA A 536 -24.50 -30.98 14.80
CA ALA A 536 -24.25 -32.18 15.60
C ALA A 536 -23.97 -33.44 14.75
N GLU A 537 -24.57 -33.53 13.56
CA GLU A 537 -24.45 -34.69 12.67
C GLU A 537 -23.12 -34.72 11.92
N ILE A 538 -22.34 -33.64 11.93
CA ILE A 538 -20.98 -33.60 11.37
C ILE A 538 -20.12 -34.69 12.02
N SER A 539 -20.32 -34.97 13.32
CA SER A 539 -19.60 -36.02 14.05
C SER A 539 -19.82 -37.45 13.54
N ASN A 540 -20.84 -37.68 12.69
CA ASN A 540 -21.09 -38.98 12.07
C ASN A 540 -20.17 -39.28 10.89
N TYR A 541 -19.37 -38.31 10.45
CA TYR A 541 -18.47 -38.43 9.30
C TYR A 541 -17.03 -38.64 9.77
N ASP A 542 -16.37 -39.68 9.25
CA ASP A 542 -14.94 -39.88 9.48
C ASP A 542 -14.07 -38.92 8.64
N SER A 543 -14.55 -38.57 7.45
CA SER A 543 -13.93 -37.63 6.51
C SER A 543 -14.97 -37.05 5.58
N ILE A 544 -14.73 -35.85 5.05
CA ILE A 544 -15.59 -35.19 4.07
C ILE A 544 -14.69 -34.65 2.97
N TRP A 545 -14.60 -35.38 1.86
CA TRP A 545 -13.69 -35.05 0.77
C TRP A 545 -14.36 -34.21 -0.30
N VAL A 546 -13.79 -33.04 -0.58
CA VAL A 546 -14.21 -32.16 -1.67
C VAL A 546 -13.15 -32.18 -2.75
N LYS A 547 -13.55 -32.48 -3.99
CA LYS A 547 -12.72 -32.43 -5.18
C LYS A 547 -13.06 -31.18 -5.98
N VAL A 548 -12.04 -30.41 -6.36
CA VAL A 548 -12.16 -29.25 -7.23
C VAL A 548 -11.06 -29.29 -8.29
N LYS A 549 -11.43 -29.17 -9.57
CA LYS A 549 -10.50 -28.95 -10.68
C LYS A 549 -10.82 -27.61 -11.33
N TYR A 550 -9.83 -26.72 -11.40
CA TYR A 550 -10.06 -25.33 -11.77
C TYR A 550 -8.85 -24.67 -12.44
N ASP A 551 -9.12 -23.54 -13.08
CA ASP A 551 -8.16 -22.53 -13.50
C ASP A 551 -8.60 -21.17 -12.97
N VAL A 552 -7.68 -20.36 -12.45
CA VAL A 552 -7.91 -18.96 -12.08
C VAL A 552 -6.82 -18.11 -12.72
N ALA A 553 -7.21 -16.99 -13.32
CA ALA A 553 -6.29 -15.98 -13.81
C ALA A 553 -6.76 -14.61 -13.36
N LYS A 554 -5.82 -13.71 -13.07
CA LYS A 554 -6.12 -12.36 -12.57
C LYS A 554 -5.07 -11.36 -13.04
N ARG A 555 -5.45 -10.08 -13.10
CA ARG A 555 -4.50 -8.97 -13.21
C ARG A 555 -3.74 -8.80 -11.88
N GLU A 556 -2.52 -8.25 -11.92
CA GLU A 556 -1.65 -8.15 -10.74
C GLU A 556 -2.25 -7.30 -9.60
N ASP A 557 -3.05 -6.29 -9.94
CA ASP A 557 -3.71 -5.37 -9.01
C ASP A 557 -5.13 -5.82 -8.58
N THR A 558 -5.58 -7.01 -8.99
CA THR A 558 -6.82 -7.63 -8.52
C THR A 558 -6.51 -8.58 -7.36
N LEU A 559 -7.29 -8.46 -6.28
CA LEU A 559 -7.23 -9.34 -5.12
C LEU A 559 -8.26 -10.46 -5.25
N VAL A 560 -7.80 -11.70 -5.16
CA VAL A 560 -8.63 -12.90 -5.24
C VAL A 560 -8.26 -13.85 -4.11
N ARG A 561 -9.29 -14.33 -3.42
CA ARG A 561 -9.27 -15.54 -2.60
C ARG A 561 -10.10 -16.58 -3.32
N PHE A 562 -9.54 -17.69 -3.74
CA PHE A 562 -10.30 -18.76 -4.40
C PHE A 562 -10.24 -20.04 -3.57
N GLY A 563 -11.36 -20.75 -3.46
CA GLY A 563 -11.43 -22.00 -2.70
C GLY A 563 -12.86 -22.40 -2.35
N ILE A 564 -13.01 -23.05 -1.20
CA ILE A 564 -14.30 -23.52 -0.69
C ILE A 564 -14.89 -22.48 0.26
N ASN A 565 -16.16 -22.15 0.07
CA ASN A 565 -16.97 -21.31 0.94
C ASN A 565 -18.13 -22.10 1.55
N LEU A 566 -18.36 -21.93 2.84
CA LEU A 566 -19.34 -22.67 3.64
C LEU A 566 -20.17 -21.71 4.48
N TRP A 567 -21.45 -22.03 4.64
CA TRP A 567 -22.37 -21.22 5.46
C TRP A 567 -23.04 -22.03 6.58
N PHE A 568 -23.20 -21.38 7.72
CA PHE A 568 -24.02 -21.85 8.83
C PHE A 568 -25.15 -20.86 9.12
N GLU A 569 -26.29 -21.40 9.53
CA GLU A 569 -27.45 -20.63 9.95
C GLU A 569 -28.02 -21.09 11.29
N ASP A 570 -28.82 -20.23 11.91
CA ASP A 570 -29.73 -20.61 12.98
C ASP A 570 -30.98 -21.26 12.36
N PRO A 571 -31.25 -22.56 12.60
CA PRO A 571 -32.37 -23.27 11.97
C PRO A 571 -33.75 -22.72 12.36
N SER A 572 -33.85 -21.95 13.45
CA SER A 572 -35.12 -21.37 13.89
C SER A 572 -35.51 -20.10 13.14
N THR A 573 -34.51 -19.34 12.65
CA THR A 573 -34.71 -18.05 11.99
C THR A 573 -34.27 -18.05 10.53
N GLY A 574 -33.41 -18.99 10.13
CA GLY A 574 -32.73 -18.99 8.83
C GLY A 574 -31.63 -17.93 8.71
N ALA A 575 -31.29 -17.25 9.80
CA ALA A 575 -30.32 -16.16 9.81
C ALA A 575 -28.89 -16.71 9.73
N PRO A 576 -27.99 -16.07 8.96
CA PRO A 576 -26.58 -16.45 8.93
C PRO A 576 -25.96 -16.31 10.32
N ILE A 577 -25.23 -17.34 10.74
CA ILE A 577 -24.47 -17.32 12.00
C ILE A 577 -22.98 -17.55 11.78
N GLY A 578 -22.61 -18.15 10.64
CA GLY A 578 -21.23 -18.46 10.31
C GLY A 578 -20.96 -18.40 8.83
N GLU A 579 -19.86 -17.75 8.47
CA GLU A 579 -19.30 -17.69 7.12
C GLU A 579 -17.86 -18.20 7.16
N LEU A 580 -17.54 -19.13 6.28
CA LEU A 580 -16.27 -19.85 6.39
C LEU A 580 -15.58 -20.05 5.06
N TYR A 581 -14.26 -19.87 5.12
CA TYR A 581 -13.42 -19.91 3.94
C TYR A 581 -12.29 -20.91 4.14
N VAL A 582 -12.15 -21.81 3.18
CA VAL A 582 -10.98 -22.69 3.01
C VAL A 582 -10.32 -22.30 1.68
N PRO A 583 -9.49 -21.24 1.68
CA PRO A 583 -8.80 -20.80 0.48
C PRO A 583 -7.78 -21.82 0.01
N PHE A 584 -7.72 -22.01 -1.30
CA PHE A 584 -6.57 -22.59 -1.98
C PHE A 584 -5.47 -21.53 -2.05
N PHE A 585 -5.83 -20.31 -2.41
CA PHE A 585 -4.96 -19.14 -2.26
C PHE A 585 -5.74 -17.89 -1.83
N ASP A 586 -5.04 -16.89 -1.31
CA ASP A 586 -5.60 -15.67 -0.73
C ASP A 586 -4.67 -14.45 -0.90
N ASP A 587 -5.07 -13.50 -1.74
CA ASP A 587 -4.32 -12.24 -1.93
C ASP A 587 -4.57 -11.21 -0.82
N PHE A 588 -5.62 -11.38 -0.01
CA PHE A 588 -5.97 -10.44 1.06
C PHE A 588 -5.07 -10.55 2.30
N GLY A 589 -4.23 -11.60 2.36
CA GLY A 589 -3.41 -11.90 3.53
C GLY A 589 -4.25 -12.19 4.78
N GLY A 590 -5.48 -12.67 4.63
CA GLY A 590 -6.39 -13.06 5.70
C GLY A 590 -7.76 -12.39 5.66
N ILE A 591 -8.49 -12.51 6.76
CA ILE A 591 -9.77 -11.80 6.93
C ILE A 591 -9.53 -10.30 6.77
N VAL A 592 -10.36 -9.64 5.96
CA VAL A 592 -10.31 -8.18 5.77
C VAL A 592 -10.91 -7.51 7.00
N GLY A 593 -10.11 -6.72 7.71
CA GLY A 593 -10.49 -6.04 8.95
C GLY A 593 -9.90 -6.70 10.21
N ASP A 594 -10.47 -6.36 11.37
CA ASP A 594 -10.01 -6.86 12.67
C ASP A 594 -10.21 -8.37 12.79
N ARG A 595 -9.12 -9.08 13.08
CA ARG A 595 -9.09 -10.54 13.14
C ARG A 595 -8.23 -11.05 14.28
N THR A 596 -8.45 -12.30 14.66
CA THR A 596 -7.66 -13.01 15.67
C THR A 596 -7.25 -14.37 15.14
N GLU A 597 -5.98 -14.73 15.26
CA GLU A 597 -5.52 -16.10 15.06
C GLU A 597 -5.86 -16.94 16.30
N VAL A 598 -6.60 -18.03 16.11
CA VAL A 598 -7.17 -18.83 17.21
C VAL A 598 -6.62 -20.24 17.31
N GLY A 599 -5.74 -20.63 16.38
CA GLY A 599 -5.07 -21.91 16.40
C GLY A 599 -4.74 -22.41 15.01
N GLU A 600 -4.50 -23.72 14.92
CA GLU A 600 -4.14 -24.41 13.69
C GLU A 600 -4.93 -25.72 13.58
N VAL A 601 -5.12 -26.20 12.35
CA VAL A 601 -5.65 -27.54 12.06
C VAL A 601 -4.83 -28.17 10.93
N THR A 602 -4.64 -29.48 10.99
CA THR A 602 -4.01 -30.24 9.91
C THR A 602 -5.07 -31.01 9.15
N SER A 603 -5.00 -30.96 7.82
CA SER A 603 -5.84 -31.75 6.92
C SER A 603 -5.02 -32.41 5.81
N THR A 604 -5.55 -33.49 5.25
CA THR A 604 -4.97 -34.15 4.08
C THR A 604 -5.47 -33.45 2.81
N VAL A 605 -4.54 -33.07 1.95
CA VAL A 605 -4.78 -32.41 0.66
C VAL A 605 -4.03 -33.19 -0.42
N ILE A 606 -4.68 -33.45 -1.55
CA ILE A 606 -4.05 -34.00 -2.74
C ILE A 606 -4.05 -32.91 -3.80
N ILE A 607 -2.86 -32.49 -4.22
CA ILE A 607 -2.67 -31.44 -5.24
C ILE A 607 -2.08 -32.10 -6.47
N ASN A 608 -2.82 -32.11 -7.58
CA ASN A 608 -2.39 -32.71 -8.84
C ASN A 608 -1.89 -34.17 -8.69
N GLY A 609 -2.56 -34.94 -7.82
CA GLY A 609 -2.20 -36.33 -7.50
C GLY A 609 -1.16 -36.52 -6.40
N GLU A 610 -0.52 -35.44 -5.91
CA GLU A 610 0.44 -35.50 -4.80
C GLU A 610 -0.26 -35.28 -3.45
N MET A 611 -0.22 -36.29 -2.58
CA MET A 611 -0.79 -36.21 -1.23
C MET A 611 0.14 -35.48 -0.27
N LYS A 612 -0.40 -34.51 0.48
CA LYS A 612 0.27 -33.72 1.50
C LYS A 612 -0.60 -33.62 2.76
N ASN A 613 0.02 -33.63 3.93
CA ASN A 613 -0.63 -33.19 5.17
C ASN A 613 -0.34 -31.71 5.34
N MET A 614 -1.34 -30.86 5.12
CA MET A 614 -1.20 -29.42 5.17
C MET A 614 -1.74 -28.86 6.48
N LYS A 615 -1.01 -27.90 7.03
CA LYS A 615 -1.44 -27.12 8.18
C LYS A 615 -2.18 -25.87 7.71
N PHE A 616 -3.24 -25.53 8.42
CA PHE A 616 -4.07 -24.35 8.19
C PHE A 616 -4.15 -23.53 9.47
N THR A 617 -3.75 -22.26 9.40
CA THR A 617 -3.96 -21.29 10.47
C THR A 617 -5.41 -20.86 10.49
N ILE A 618 -6.03 -20.87 11.66
CA ILE A 618 -7.43 -20.51 11.85
C ILE A 618 -7.48 -19.04 12.27
N GLN A 619 -8.04 -18.20 11.40
CA GLN A 619 -8.38 -16.82 11.72
C GLN A 619 -9.87 -16.71 12.01
N ARG A 620 -10.23 -15.81 12.92
CA ARG A 620 -11.60 -15.55 13.34
C ARG A 620 -11.89 -14.06 13.38
N ALA A 621 -13.08 -13.67 12.97
CA ALA A 621 -13.62 -12.32 13.12
C ALA A 621 -15.15 -12.34 13.33
N ILE A 622 -15.73 -11.16 13.55
CA ILE A 622 -17.16 -10.89 13.41
C ILE A 622 -17.34 -10.06 12.15
N SER A 623 -18.23 -10.50 11.25
CA SER A 623 -18.54 -9.72 10.05
C SER A 623 -19.30 -8.44 10.41
N GLY A 624 -19.26 -7.44 9.52
CA GLY A 624 -20.12 -6.25 9.67
C GLY A 624 -21.62 -6.57 9.68
N GLY A 625 -22.00 -7.75 9.16
CA GLY A 625 -23.38 -8.26 9.21
C GLY A 625 -23.74 -8.99 10.50
N GLY A 626 -22.80 -9.17 11.43
CA GLY A 626 -23.05 -9.70 12.77
C GLY A 626 -22.91 -11.22 12.93
N TRP A 627 -22.45 -11.94 11.90
CA TRP A 627 -22.14 -13.38 11.99
C TRP A 627 -20.65 -13.64 12.23
N GLY A 628 -20.32 -14.84 12.72
CA GLY A 628 -18.94 -15.26 12.88
C GLY A 628 -18.27 -15.54 11.53
N VAL A 629 -17.03 -15.11 11.36
CA VAL A 629 -16.20 -15.44 10.19
C VAL A 629 -15.04 -16.30 10.63
N LEU A 630 -14.82 -17.43 9.95
CA LEU A 630 -13.65 -18.28 10.12
C LEU A 630 -12.93 -18.48 8.80
N LEU A 631 -11.61 -18.29 8.81
CA LEU A 631 -10.76 -18.50 7.65
C LEU A 631 -9.67 -19.51 8.00
N PHE A 632 -9.57 -20.58 7.21
CA PHE A 632 -8.56 -21.63 7.34
C PHE A 632 -7.47 -21.40 6.31
N MET A 633 -6.48 -20.57 6.64
CA MET A 633 -5.43 -20.17 5.71
C MET A 633 -4.35 -21.25 5.62
N PRO A 634 -4.05 -21.80 4.44
CA PRO A 634 -3.00 -22.80 4.31
C PRO A 634 -1.62 -22.17 4.56
N GLU A 635 -0.72 -22.92 5.19
CA GLU A 635 0.66 -22.49 5.42
C GLU A 635 1.43 -22.26 4.10
N GLU A 636 1.08 -23.00 3.06
CA GLU A 636 1.57 -22.84 1.68
C GLU A 636 0.38 -22.62 0.75
N GLN A 637 0.43 -21.58 -0.09
CA GLN A 637 -0.61 -21.28 -1.07
C GLN A 637 -0.68 -22.41 -2.12
N LEU A 638 -1.88 -22.90 -2.42
CA LEU A 638 -2.13 -23.89 -3.46
C LEU A 638 -2.08 -23.23 -4.85
N PRO A 639 -1.86 -24.00 -5.94
CA PRO A 639 -1.71 -23.42 -7.26
C PRO A 639 -2.97 -22.69 -7.75
N GLN A 640 -2.81 -21.68 -8.59
CA GLN A 640 -3.93 -20.97 -9.24
C GLN A 640 -4.68 -21.82 -10.25
N SER A 641 -4.08 -22.93 -10.70
CA SER A 641 -4.63 -23.88 -11.66
C SER A 641 -4.27 -25.31 -11.25
N GLY A 642 -5.24 -26.22 -11.28
CA GLY A 642 -5.00 -27.63 -11.02
C GLY A 642 -6.19 -28.39 -10.45
N GLU A 643 -5.90 -29.58 -9.93
CA GLU A 643 -6.83 -30.43 -9.21
C GLU A 643 -6.46 -30.46 -7.72
N VAL A 644 -7.43 -30.16 -6.86
CA VAL A 644 -7.32 -30.21 -5.40
C VAL A 644 -8.39 -31.14 -4.85
N ILE A 645 -7.97 -32.11 -4.03
CA ILE A 645 -8.87 -32.97 -3.26
C ILE A 645 -8.53 -32.80 -1.79
N ILE A 646 -9.46 -32.30 -0.98
CA ILE A 646 -9.22 -31.95 0.42
C ILE A 646 -10.25 -32.57 1.35
N ASP A 647 -9.81 -33.09 2.49
CA ASP A 647 -10.69 -33.49 3.58
C ASP A 647 -11.04 -32.27 4.45
N ILE A 648 -12.27 -31.75 4.34
CA ILE A 648 -12.67 -30.58 5.12
C ILE A 648 -13.16 -30.93 6.52
N LYS A 649 -13.30 -32.22 6.87
CA LYS A 649 -13.84 -32.63 8.17
C LYS A 649 -13.08 -32.05 9.38
N PRO A 650 -11.73 -32.05 9.43
CA PRO A 650 -11.01 -31.44 10.54
C PRO A 650 -11.32 -29.93 10.72
N MET A 651 -11.55 -29.23 9.60
CA MET A 651 -11.93 -27.81 9.63
C MET A 651 -13.34 -27.67 10.20
N MET A 652 -14.29 -28.49 9.72
CA MET A 652 -15.68 -28.52 10.21
C MET A 652 -15.76 -28.76 11.73
N ASP A 653 -14.94 -29.64 12.29
CA ASP A 653 -14.89 -29.84 13.74
C ASP A 653 -14.46 -28.56 14.49
N LYS A 654 -13.51 -27.81 13.92
CA LYS A 654 -13.09 -26.51 14.45
C LYS A 654 -14.15 -25.43 14.31
N VAL A 655 -14.97 -25.47 13.27
CA VAL A 655 -16.12 -24.58 13.14
C VAL A 655 -17.06 -24.74 14.31
N VAL A 656 -17.50 -25.97 14.55
CA VAL A 656 -18.47 -26.29 15.60
C VAL A 656 -17.91 -25.93 16.98
N GLU A 657 -16.63 -26.21 17.21
CA GLU A 657 -15.91 -25.79 18.41
C GLU A 657 -15.97 -24.26 18.60
N GLN A 658 -15.59 -23.48 17.58
CA GLN A 658 -15.54 -22.02 17.69
C GLN A 658 -16.93 -21.37 17.81
N MET A 659 -17.93 -21.87 17.07
CA MET A 659 -19.32 -21.41 17.15
C MET A 659 -19.89 -21.63 18.56
N ARG A 660 -19.62 -22.79 19.15
CA ARG A 660 -20.05 -23.10 20.52
C ARG A 660 -19.27 -22.33 21.58
N ASP A 661 -17.95 -22.42 21.55
CA ASP A 661 -17.11 -22.02 22.68
C ASP A 661 -16.81 -20.52 22.70
N PHE A 662 -16.71 -19.88 21.53
CA PHE A 662 -16.42 -18.46 21.43
C PHE A 662 -17.66 -17.62 21.14
N PHE A 663 -18.43 -17.98 20.11
CA PHE A 663 -19.64 -17.23 19.76
C PHE A 663 -20.83 -17.55 20.67
N GLY A 664 -20.69 -18.56 21.56
CA GLY A 664 -21.70 -18.91 22.55
C GLY A 664 -22.98 -19.51 21.94
N MET A 665 -22.89 -20.02 20.72
CA MET A 665 -24.04 -20.57 19.99
C MET A 665 -24.21 -22.05 20.35
N PRO A 666 -25.32 -22.45 21.00
CA PRO A 666 -25.56 -23.85 21.33
C PRO A 666 -25.56 -24.73 20.08
N LEU A 667 -25.10 -25.98 20.20
CA LEU A 667 -24.94 -26.89 19.07
C LEU A 667 -26.26 -27.16 18.33
N GLU A 668 -27.36 -27.21 19.08
CA GLU A 668 -28.73 -27.36 18.57
C GLU A 668 -29.21 -26.17 17.72
N ASN A 669 -28.56 -25.01 17.84
CA ASN A 669 -28.86 -23.79 17.09
C ASN A 669 -27.91 -23.59 15.91
N GLN A 670 -27.14 -24.61 15.54
CA GLN A 670 -26.20 -24.56 14.43
C GLN A 670 -26.64 -25.52 13.33
N GLN A 671 -26.90 -25.00 12.13
CA GLN A 671 -27.18 -25.78 10.95
C GLN A 671 -26.16 -25.45 9.86
N TRP A 672 -25.46 -26.46 9.34
CA TRP A 672 -24.59 -26.30 8.18
C TRP A 672 -25.45 -26.32 6.92
N THR A 673 -25.30 -25.31 6.05
CA THR A 673 -26.27 -25.03 4.98
C THR A 673 -25.74 -25.24 3.58
N SER A 674 -24.46 -24.97 3.32
CA SER A 674 -23.90 -25.12 1.97
C SER A 674 -22.43 -25.51 1.91
N ILE A 675 -22.09 -26.10 0.76
CA ILE A 675 -20.73 -26.15 0.21
C ILE A 675 -20.75 -25.45 -1.14
N SER A 676 -19.87 -24.48 -1.30
CA SER A 676 -19.69 -23.74 -2.55
C SER A 676 -18.21 -23.62 -2.91
N VAL A 677 -17.95 -23.47 -4.19
CA VAL A 677 -16.61 -23.22 -4.74
C VAL A 677 -16.67 -21.93 -5.52
N GLY A 678 -15.73 -21.04 -5.26
CA GLY A 678 -15.72 -19.75 -5.92
C GLY A 678 -14.61 -18.85 -5.40
N SER A 679 -14.80 -17.56 -5.62
CA SER A 679 -13.84 -16.54 -5.21
C SER A 679 -14.48 -15.51 -4.31
N TYR A 680 -13.75 -15.05 -3.29
CA TYR A 680 -13.96 -13.76 -2.62
C TYR A 680 -12.96 -12.77 -3.23
N SER A 681 -13.41 -11.61 -3.69
CA SER A 681 -12.63 -10.81 -4.64
C SER A 681 -12.85 -9.30 -4.53
N GLY A 682 -11.86 -8.51 -4.96
CA GLY A 682 -11.91 -7.06 -5.05
C GLY A 682 -10.58 -6.45 -5.47
N SER A 683 -10.30 -5.20 -5.09
CA SER A 683 -9.01 -4.53 -5.36
C SER A 683 -8.76 -3.41 -4.35
N GLU A 684 -7.49 -2.99 -4.22
CA GLU A 684 -7.12 -1.75 -3.52
C GLU A 684 -7.45 -0.49 -4.35
N GLY A 685 -7.66 -0.64 -5.66
CA GLY A 685 -8.04 0.43 -6.58
C GLY A 685 -9.54 0.49 -6.84
N THR A 686 -9.92 0.95 -8.03
CA THR A 686 -11.31 0.99 -8.52
C THR A 686 -11.53 0.09 -9.73
N ALA A 687 -10.60 -0.82 -10.00
CA ALA A 687 -10.64 -1.73 -11.13
C ALA A 687 -10.58 -3.18 -10.64
N PHE A 688 -11.19 -4.08 -11.41
CA PHE A 688 -11.56 -5.41 -10.97
C PHE A 688 -11.47 -6.35 -12.18
N ASN A 689 -10.36 -7.07 -12.33
CA ASN A 689 -10.14 -7.91 -13.53
C ASN A 689 -9.55 -9.27 -13.19
N TYR A 690 -10.37 -10.31 -13.32
CA TYR A 690 -9.98 -11.71 -13.15
C TYR A 690 -11.06 -12.66 -13.68
N GLY A 691 -10.77 -13.95 -13.69
CA GLY A 691 -11.74 -14.97 -14.00
C GLY A 691 -11.29 -16.34 -13.53
N TRP A 692 -12.21 -17.29 -13.57
CA TRP A 692 -11.95 -18.69 -13.29
C TRP A 692 -12.79 -19.63 -14.16
N ILE A 693 -12.31 -20.85 -14.35
CA ILE A 693 -13.08 -21.99 -14.85
C ILE A 693 -13.03 -23.09 -13.80
N ILE A 694 -14.18 -23.66 -13.46
CA ILE A 694 -14.33 -24.86 -12.65
C ILE A 694 -14.75 -25.99 -13.59
N TYR A 695 -13.85 -26.94 -13.81
CA TYR A 695 -14.08 -28.12 -14.65
C TYR A 695 -14.76 -29.25 -13.90
N GLU A 696 -14.54 -29.32 -12.59
CA GLU A 696 -15.17 -30.32 -11.73
C GLU A 696 -15.24 -29.77 -10.31
N ALA A 697 -16.40 -29.85 -9.67
CA ALA A 697 -16.57 -29.62 -8.25
C ALA A 697 -17.59 -30.62 -7.69
N LYS A 698 -17.17 -31.44 -6.72
CA LYS A 698 -18.04 -32.46 -6.11
C LYS A 698 -17.58 -32.93 -4.75
N ILE A 699 -18.51 -33.49 -4.00
CA ILE A 699 -18.24 -34.23 -2.76
C ILE A 699 -18.01 -35.69 -3.14
N LEU A 700 -16.89 -36.28 -2.71
CA LEU A 700 -16.58 -37.67 -3.01
C LEU A 700 -17.33 -38.61 -2.06
N SER A 701 -17.93 -39.65 -2.62
CA SER A 701 -18.47 -40.76 -1.81
C SER A 701 -17.35 -41.49 -1.06
N PRO A 702 -17.65 -42.23 0.02
CA PRO A 702 -16.63 -43.04 0.71
C PRO A 702 -15.90 -44.04 -0.19
N SER A 703 -16.54 -44.52 -1.27
CA SER A 703 -15.91 -45.38 -2.27
C SER A 703 -14.95 -44.67 -3.22
N GLU A 704 -15.13 -43.36 -3.43
CA GLU A 704 -14.27 -42.53 -4.26
C GLU A 704 -13.20 -41.79 -3.45
N ALA A 705 -13.42 -41.66 -2.14
CA ALA A 705 -12.52 -41.01 -1.21
C ALA A 705 -11.12 -41.66 -1.25
N PRO A 706 -10.03 -40.85 -1.18
CA PRO A 706 -8.67 -41.36 -1.09
C PRO A 706 -8.52 -42.35 0.07
N GLN A 707 -8.03 -43.55 -0.23
CA GLN A 707 -7.75 -44.57 0.78
C GLN A 707 -6.44 -44.23 1.49
N VAL A 708 -6.53 -43.49 2.60
CA VAL A 708 -5.36 -43.15 3.42
C VAL A 708 -4.96 -44.37 4.23
N ILE A 709 -3.96 -45.12 3.75
CA ILE A 709 -3.38 -46.24 4.51
C ILE A 709 -2.52 -45.65 5.63
N LYS A 710 -3.04 -45.67 6.87
CA LYS A 710 -2.27 -45.30 8.06
C LYS A 710 -1.23 -46.39 8.36
N THR A 711 -0.03 -46.26 7.81
CA THR A 711 1.11 -47.10 8.23
C THR A 711 1.64 -46.53 9.55
N VAL A 712 1.37 -47.21 10.65
CA VAL A 712 1.94 -46.85 11.97
C VAL A 712 3.37 -47.35 12.02
N VAL A 713 4.34 -46.46 11.82
CA VAL A 713 5.76 -46.76 12.09
C VAL A 713 6.06 -46.35 13.53
N THR A 714 6.35 -47.34 14.37
CA THR A 714 6.75 -47.13 15.77
C THR A 714 8.26 -46.88 15.82
N GLU A 715 8.67 -45.61 15.83
CA GLU A 715 10.07 -45.27 16.10
C GLU A 715 10.33 -45.19 17.60
N THR A 716 11.33 -45.94 18.08
CA THR A 716 11.77 -45.92 19.48
C THR A 716 12.94 -44.97 19.61
N VAL A 717 12.69 -43.74 20.09
CA VAL A 717 13.75 -42.75 20.30
C VAL A 717 14.30 -42.88 21.73
N THR A 718 15.62 -43.09 21.86
CA THR A 718 16.30 -43.14 23.16
C THR A 718 16.88 -41.76 23.48
N ILE A 719 16.35 -41.09 24.51
CA ILE A 719 16.85 -39.78 24.95
C ILE A 719 17.70 -39.96 26.21
N THR A 720 18.99 -39.61 26.13
CA THR A 720 19.91 -39.61 27.28
C THR A 720 19.94 -38.22 27.92
N LYS A 721 19.41 -38.06 29.14
CA LYS A 721 19.55 -36.83 29.93
C LYS A 721 20.68 -36.94 30.94
N THR A 722 21.62 -36.00 30.92
CA THR A 722 22.69 -35.86 31.92
C THR A 722 22.28 -34.79 32.93
N LYS A 723 22.21 -35.14 34.23
CA LYS A 723 21.95 -34.20 35.32
C LYS A 723 23.23 -33.98 36.12
N THR A 724 23.66 -32.74 36.29
CA THR A 724 24.82 -32.36 37.11
C THR A 724 24.34 -31.73 38.40
N GLU A 725 24.66 -32.33 39.55
CA GLU A 725 24.40 -31.75 40.87
C GLU A 725 25.72 -31.28 41.50
N THR A 726 25.77 -30.00 41.90
CA THR A 726 26.92 -29.41 42.59
C THR A 726 26.63 -29.36 44.08
N LYS A 727 27.45 -30.01 44.90
CA LYS A 727 27.33 -30.01 46.36
C LYS A 727 28.48 -29.17 46.95
N THR A 728 28.15 -28.13 47.71
CA THR A 728 29.13 -27.23 48.33
C THR A 728 29.21 -27.56 49.82
N GLU A 729 30.36 -28.07 50.29
CA GLU A 729 30.68 -28.18 51.72
C GLU A 729 31.80 -27.22 52.10
N THR A 730 31.60 -26.53 53.23
CA THR A 730 32.45 -25.43 53.71
C THR A 730 33.59 -25.96 54.58
N LYS A 731 34.80 -26.11 54.01
CA LYS A 731 36.12 -25.80 54.61
C LYS A 731 37.25 -26.25 53.67
N THR A 732 38.05 -25.27 53.24
CA THR A 732 39.42 -25.32 52.70
C THR A 732 39.87 -26.64 52.05
N GLU A 733 39.36 -26.92 50.84
CA GLU A 733 40.03 -27.55 49.68
C GLU A 733 38.94 -27.98 48.67
N THR A 734 38.98 -27.45 47.44
CA THR A 734 37.97 -27.71 46.41
C THR A 734 38.34 -28.97 45.62
N ILE A 735 37.64 -30.09 45.86
CA ILE A 735 37.69 -31.29 45.01
C ILE A 735 36.35 -31.40 44.28
N THR A 736 36.38 -31.46 42.96
CA THR A 736 35.18 -31.62 42.12
C THR A 736 35.02 -33.10 41.76
N GLU A 737 34.04 -33.79 42.34
CA GLU A 737 33.65 -35.15 41.92
C GLU A 737 32.45 -35.09 40.96
N THR A 738 32.58 -35.72 39.79
CA THR A 738 31.49 -35.85 38.82
C THR A 738 30.92 -37.26 38.91
N LYS A 739 29.63 -37.40 39.25
CA LYS A 739 28.93 -38.69 39.28
C LYS A 739 27.86 -38.72 38.19
N THR A 740 27.95 -39.70 37.29
CA THR A 740 27.04 -39.87 36.15
C THR A 740 25.99 -40.93 36.48
N GLU A 741 24.71 -40.58 36.52
CA GLU A 741 23.59 -41.52 36.54
C GLU A 741 22.87 -41.51 35.19
N THR A 742 22.56 -42.70 34.65
CA THR A 742 21.88 -42.87 33.37
C THR A 742 20.44 -43.32 33.63
N LYS A 743 19.46 -42.56 33.14
CA LYS A 743 18.03 -42.92 33.22
C LYS A 743 17.46 -43.01 31.80
N THR A 744 16.85 -44.15 31.47
CA THR A 744 16.23 -44.42 30.17
C THR A 744 14.74 -44.08 30.22
N GLU A 745 14.28 -43.17 29.36
CA GLU A 745 12.85 -42.89 29.14
C GLU A 745 12.47 -43.32 27.71
N THR A 746 11.36 -44.04 27.56
CA THR A 746 10.84 -44.51 26.27
C THR A 746 9.79 -43.53 25.78
N VAL A 747 10.02 -42.90 24.62
CA VAL A 747 9.03 -42.03 23.96
C VAL A 747 8.56 -42.74 22.69
N THR A 748 7.26 -43.00 22.60
CA THR A 748 6.62 -43.57 21.40
C THR A 748 6.28 -42.42 20.45
N GLN A 749 6.85 -42.42 19.24
CA GLN A 749 6.44 -41.53 18.16
C GLN A 749 5.69 -42.33 17.09
N THR A 750 4.54 -41.80 16.66
CA THR A 750 3.73 -42.36 15.58
C THR A 750 4.07 -41.61 14.29
N VAL A 751 4.80 -42.25 13.38
CA VAL A 751 5.06 -41.72 12.05
C VAL A 751 4.08 -42.36 11.06
N THR A 752 3.44 -41.54 10.23
CA THR A 752 2.51 -41.99 9.19
C THR A 752 3.24 -41.99 7.84
N GLU A 753 3.51 -43.15 7.27
CA GLU A 753 4.06 -43.28 5.91
C GLU A 753 2.97 -43.75 4.93
N THR A 754 2.94 -43.20 3.72
CA THR A 754 1.96 -43.58 2.67
C THR A 754 2.67 -44.02 1.38
N GLN A 755 2.29 -45.21 0.89
CA GLN A 755 2.61 -45.66 -0.47
C GLN A 755 1.72 -44.93 -1.48
N GLY A 756 2.33 -44.24 -2.43
CA GLY A 756 1.61 -43.56 -3.51
C GLY A 756 0.82 -44.52 -4.40
N ILE A 757 -0.31 -44.04 -4.91
CA ILE A 757 -1.13 -44.72 -5.91
C ILE A 757 -0.34 -44.73 -7.22
N CYS A 758 0.31 -45.85 -7.53
CA CYS A 758 0.82 -46.16 -8.87
C CYS A 758 0.36 -47.56 -9.26
N GLY A 759 -0.43 -47.65 -10.35
CA GLY A 759 -0.82 -48.92 -10.94
C GLY A 759 0.40 -49.75 -11.41
N PRO A 760 0.23 -51.05 -11.73
CA PRO A 760 1.33 -52.03 -11.89
C PRO A 760 2.25 -51.86 -13.11
N VAL A 761 2.35 -50.67 -13.73
CA VAL A 761 3.05 -50.48 -15.01
C VAL A 761 4.44 -49.81 -14.85
N ALA A 762 4.74 -49.18 -13.71
CA ALA A 762 6.02 -48.47 -13.53
C ALA A 762 7.22 -49.36 -13.12
N PHE A 763 7.00 -50.57 -12.60
CA PHE A 763 8.09 -51.42 -12.07
C PHE A 763 8.91 -52.19 -13.11
N LEU A 764 8.54 -52.15 -14.40
CA LEU A 764 9.33 -52.76 -15.48
C LEU A 764 10.25 -51.78 -16.22
N GLY A 765 10.14 -50.46 -15.98
CA GLY A 765 10.92 -49.43 -16.68
C GLY A 765 12.30 -49.13 -16.10
N LEU A 766 12.54 -49.37 -14.81
CA LEU A 766 13.76 -48.94 -14.11
C LEU A 766 14.82 -50.04 -13.91
N ALA A 767 14.53 -51.29 -14.30
CA ALA A 767 15.48 -52.40 -14.23
C ALA A 767 16.35 -52.59 -15.49
N LEU A 768 16.10 -51.86 -16.59
CA LEU A 768 16.82 -52.03 -17.87
C LEU A 768 17.83 -50.90 -18.19
N ILE A 769 17.87 -49.83 -17.40
CA ILE A 769 18.74 -48.67 -17.66
C ILE A 769 20.25 -48.94 -17.37
N PRO A 770 20.67 -49.87 -16.48
CA PRO A 770 22.10 -50.16 -16.33
C PRO A 770 22.71 -51.05 -17.43
N LEU A 771 21.94 -51.58 -18.40
CA LEU A 771 22.44 -52.55 -19.37
C LEU A 771 22.73 -52.00 -20.78
N VAL A 772 22.29 -50.79 -21.11
CA VAL A 772 22.42 -50.23 -22.48
C VAL A 772 23.62 -49.28 -22.66
N LEU A 773 24.25 -48.80 -21.58
CA LEU A 773 25.44 -47.92 -21.67
C LEU A 773 26.81 -48.64 -21.63
N ARG A 774 26.83 -49.98 -21.74
CA ARG A 774 28.06 -50.75 -22.00
C ARG A 774 27.94 -51.54 -23.30
N ARG A 775 27.99 -50.85 -24.43
CA ARG A 775 28.58 -51.30 -25.71
C ARG A 775 28.30 -50.26 -26.79
N LYS A 776 29.31 -49.45 -27.11
CA LYS A 776 29.93 -49.41 -28.45
C LYS A 776 31.17 -48.53 -28.42
N LYS A 777 32.19 -49.03 -29.13
CA LYS A 777 33.42 -48.36 -29.55
C LYS A 777 33.11 -47.12 -30.36
#